data_AF-A0A8S1RFM7-F1
#
_entry.id   AF-A0A8S1RFM7-F1
#
_cell.length_a   1.000
_cell.length_b   1.000
_cell.length_c   1.000
_cell.angle_alpha   90.00
_cell.angle_beta   90.00
_cell.angle_gamma   90.00
#
_symmetry.space_group_name_H-M   'P 1'
#
loop_
_entity.id
_entity.type
_entity.pdbx_description
1 polymer ?
#
loop_
_entity_poly.entity_id
_entity_poly.type
_entity_poly.pdbx_seq_one_letter_code
_entity_poly.pdbx_strand_id
1 'polypeptide(L)'
;MNQLKNLNYVKPNLSFLDHQKKIVYDFKIFQFFPKKTSFHHFIMQAKRLGEDIKESKTVISCIQQNRFVPSQELYQLCVKSLIINMIDKNIQQLVQFEEMDYFKIPDPGEYNTVKYTNSIPSYKFGKEQKLKMGSKSTTPSPSDYYTPYTFTQKNIFRFGRERRQQFQINNVPGVGKYNLQLVYGNNKGVTFGRNLQVIDKEINQFNEKMQKVGQWNEKRSNFTFKGKYVNGKKVGRWDIYFRRREYEPFEMIGGGSYYLDNYDQQQNWKDGKWIELSDGFKKDSQVTHNGEYKNGNKVGKWDIFYRLQDKKEFEQIGGGSYKEGEENQKDGKWIELSDGFKDQIQITYNGQYKNGKKVGRWDENTNGQLTNIQIFQLDQPLTSFLFDEFNQKTGSWIEWEGNLYSTGEYKNGKRIGEWDIFWRLDQKKSFEKIGGGLYDIEGEKEQYGNQKVGKWIELSDDFKLDSQVTYNGEYKNGKKVGSWEVYWRMDFKKPQVQIGGGSYKLPENEKLLSQKDGKWIELSDGYKLDSQVTYNGVYEKGKKVGRWDIFWRVDQKRPLEIIGGGTYYEDHSNVKQNWKDGKWIELSDGFKKDSQVTHNGEYKNGNKVGRWDIIYRHSDKKEFEQIGGGSYKEGEENQKDGKWIELSDGFKDSSQVIYKGEYKNGIKVGRWDVLFRQLKTFEQIGGGSYNDRIEQYGKVNQKNGRWVELSDTFQYSNQVTYNGEYKNGKKVGRWDIFYKYYYEGWKIEKIGGGSYDVIGEVMEGQVHQKNGKWIELSDHFDSSNQVTYVGEYKNDQKVGRWDIIYKYYYEGWKIEKIGGGLYDENGENQDAQGNQKNGKWIELSDSFNNYCQVTYKGDYTDGKKVGRWDQMKRDEKNINEGFIKMQQCSNQQIQNSGEQNYDNDLNQIKQSQLKKNE
;
A
#
# COMPACT_ATOMS: atom_id res chain seq x y z
N MET A 1 53.63 -0.37 17.36
CA MET A 1 53.45 0.47 18.57
C MET A 1 54.78 1.03 19.07
N ASN A 2 55.76 0.20 19.47
CA ASN A 2 57.05 0.71 19.96
C ASN A 2 58.01 1.27 18.89
N GLN A 3 57.76 1.03 17.59
CA GLN A 3 58.51 1.68 16.49
C GLN A 3 57.92 3.03 16.03
N LEU A 4 56.78 3.47 16.56
CA LEU A 4 56.11 4.73 16.16
C LEU A 4 56.46 5.93 17.06
N LYS A 5 57.39 5.79 18.01
CA LYS A 5 57.78 6.87 18.93
C LYS A 5 58.90 7.79 18.43
N ASN A 6 59.50 7.53 17.27
CA ASN A 6 60.71 8.23 16.81
C ASN A 6 60.55 9.13 15.56
N LEU A 7 59.35 9.61 15.25
CA LEU A 7 59.17 10.63 14.21
C LEU A 7 58.39 11.83 14.77
N ASN A 8 59.13 12.73 15.40
CA ASN A 8 58.70 14.11 15.63
C ASN A 8 59.21 14.96 14.48
N TYR A 9 58.28 15.43 13.64
CA TYR A 9 58.24 16.68 12.87
C TYR A 9 57.38 16.45 11.63
N VAL A 10 56.08 16.76 11.74
CA VAL A 10 55.15 17.29 10.72
C VAL A 10 53.75 17.27 11.36
N LYS A 11 53.06 18.42 11.38
CA LYS A 11 51.64 18.52 11.79
C LYS A 11 50.78 17.65 10.85
N PRO A 12 49.97 16.70 11.34
CA PRO A 12 49.06 15.99 10.46
C PRO A 12 47.70 16.70 10.35
N ASN A 13 47.19 16.73 9.12
CA ASN A 13 45.82 17.07 8.76
C ASN A 13 44.82 16.15 9.48
N LEU A 14 43.78 16.75 10.08
CA LEU A 14 42.74 16.07 10.86
C LEU A 14 41.95 14.99 10.06
N SER A 15 41.92 15.06 8.72
CA SER A 15 41.20 14.09 7.88
C SER A 15 41.86 12.71 7.82
N PHE A 16 43.18 12.63 8.00
CA PHE A 16 43.93 11.37 7.92
C PHE A 16 43.75 10.52 9.19
N LEU A 17 43.63 11.17 10.35
CA LEU A 17 43.46 10.49 11.64
C LEU A 17 42.08 9.81 11.75
N ASP A 18 41.04 10.39 11.15
CA ASP A 18 39.69 9.82 11.15
C ASP A 18 39.57 8.61 10.19
N HIS A 19 40.35 8.60 9.10
CA HIS A 19 40.42 7.45 8.21
C HIS A 19 41.12 6.26 8.88
N GLN A 20 42.20 6.51 9.63
CA GLN A 20 42.90 5.44 10.38
C GLN A 20 42.06 4.88 11.54
N LYS A 21 41.28 5.72 12.24
CA LYS A 21 40.35 5.25 13.28
C LYS A 21 39.24 4.35 12.72
N LYS A 22 38.78 4.61 11.49
CA LYS A 22 37.78 3.79 10.79
C LYS A 22 38.32 2.40 10.44
N ILE A 23 39.54 2.32 9.92
CA ILE A 23 40.22 1.05 9.60
C ILE A 23 40.42 0.18 10.85
N VAL A 24 40.77 0.79 12.00
CA VAL A 24 40.91 0.08 13.27
C VAL A 24 39.56 -0.40 13.82
N TYR A 25 38.47 0.34 13.58
CA TYR A 25 37.11 -0.05 13.98
C TYR A 25 36.58 -1.23 13.14
N ASP A 26 36.84 -1.21 11.83
CA ASP A 26 36.49 -2.30 10.93
C ASP A 26 37.28 -3.58 11.26
N PHE A 27 38.51 -3.44 11.77
CA PHE A 27 39.33 -4.57 12.25
C PHE A 27 38.76 -5.27 13.50
N LYS A 28 38.08 -4.53 14.39
CA LYS A 28 37.42 -5.11 15.57
C LYS A 28 36.14 -5.88 15.22
N ILE A 29 35.47 -5.50 14.12
CA ILE A 29 34.25 -6.18 13.64
C ILE A 29 34.59 -7.58 13.08
N PHE A 30 35.77 -7.76 12.49
CA PHE A 30 36.19 -9.07 11.98
C PHE A 30 36.53 -10.13 13.06
N GLN A 31 36.78 -9.73 14.31
CA GLN A 31 37.01 -10.67 15.42
C GLN A 31 35.74 -11.35 15.94
N PHE A 32 34.54 -10.98 15.44
CA PHE A 32 33.26 -11.47 15.95
C PHE A 32 32.47 -12.40 14.99
N PHE A 33 33.13 -13.02 14.01
CA PHE A 33 32.45 -14.05 13.21
C PHE A 33 32.26 -15.36 13.99
N PRO A 34 31.04 -15.92 14.06
CA PRO A 34 30.79 -17.19 14.75
C PRO A 34 31.46 -18.37 14.02
N LYS A 35 31.92 -19.35 14.81
CA LYS A 35 32.73 -20.55 14.46
C LYS A 35 32.14 -21.51 13.39
N LYS A 36 31.12 -21.13 12.61
CA LYS A 36 30.50 -21.98 11.58
C LYS A 36 30.14 -21.17 10.33
N THR A 37 31.14 -20.69 9.61
CA THR A 37 31.01 -20.40 8.17
C THR A 37 31.68 -21.54 7.41
N SER A 38 30.96 -22.16 6.47
CA SER A 38 31.51 -23.31 5.73
C SER A 38 32.65 -22.85 4.84
N PHE A 39 33.74 -23.62 4.83
CA PHE A 39 34.92 -23.45 3.97
C PHE A 39 34.56 -23.23 2.48
N HIS A 40 33.39 -23.75 2.06
CA HIS A 40 32.83 -23.58 0.73
C HIS A 40 32.47 -22.12 0.39
N HIS A 41 31.94 -21.34 1.33
CA HIS A 41 31.60 -19.92 1.11
C HIS A 41 32.86 -19.06 0.91
N PHE A 42 33.96 -19.41 1.59
CA PHE A 42 35.25 -18.75 1.42
C PHE A 42 35.89 -19.07 0.06
N ILE A 43 35.83 -20.32 -0.39
CA ILE A 43 36.33 -20.72 -1.73
C ILE A 43 35.55 -20.04 -2.86
N MET A 44 34.24 -19.87 -2.71
CA MET A 44 33.40 -19.16 -3.68
C MET A 44 33.78 -17.68 -3.80
N GLN A 45 34.10 -17.01 -2.68
CA GLN A 45 34.60 -15.63 -2.67
C GLN A 45 36.01 -15.53 -3.27
N ALA A 46 36.89 -16.47 -2.95
CA ALA A 46 38.29 -16.47 -3.43
C ALA A 46 38.41 -16.76 -4.94
N LYS A 47 37.60 -17.68 -5.49
CA LYS A 47 37.55 -17.93 -6.94
C LYS A 47 37.03 -16.73 -7.74
N ARG A 48 36.21 -15.90 -7.12
CA ARG A 48 35.57 -14.73 -7.75
C ARG A 48 36.52 -13.53 -7.90
N LEU A 49 37.63 -13.51 -7.16
CA LEU A 49 38.64 -12.45 -7.17
C LEU A 49 39.84 -12.75 -8.09
N GLY A 50 39.84 -13.89 -8.80
CA GLY A 50 40.99 -14.39 -9.54
C GLY A 50 40.73 -14.58 -11.02
N GLU A 51 40.70 -13.49 -11.79
CA GLU A 51 41.24 -13.49 -13.15
C GLU A 51 42.47 -12.56 -13.15
N ASP A 52 43.61 -13.12 -13.56
CA ASP A 52 44.96 -12.55 -13.61
C ASP A 52 45.77 -12.33 -12.32
N ILE A 53 45.97 -13.41 -11.54
CA ILE A 53 47.13 -13.50 -10.63
C ILE A 53 47.78 -14.88 -10.72
N LYS A 54 49.00 -14.95 -11.30
CA LYS A 54 49.86 -16.16 -11.39
C LYS A 54 50.13 -16.78 -10.01
N GLU A 55 50.10 -16.00 -8.93
CA GLU A 55 50.36 -16.43 -7.55
C GLU A 55 49.18 -17.16 -6.89
N SER A 56 47.94 -16.93 -7.35
CA SER A 56 46.77 -17.65 -6.82
C SER A 56 46.80 -19.14 -7.18
N LYS A 57 47.40 -19.49 -8.33
CA LYS A 57 47.63 -20.88 -8.75
C LYS A 57 48.63 -21.60 -7.84
N THR A 58 49.64 -20.91 -7.32
CA THR A 58 50.65 -21.49 -6.40
C THR A 58 50.05 -21.77 -5.02
N VAL A 59 49.23 -20.86 -4.49
CA VAL A 59 48.54 -21.09 -3.21
C VAL A 59 47.50 -22.21 -3.32
N ILE A 60 46.75 -22.25 -4.43
CA ILE A 60 45.77 -23.31 -4.69
C ILE A 60 46.48 -24.67 -4.94
N SER A 61 47.63 -24.72 -5.63
CA SER A 61 48.37 -25.97 -5.84
C SER A 61 49.04 -26.47 -4.55
N CYS A 62 49.53 -25.58 -3.68
CA CYS A 62 50.07 -25.97 -2.36
C CYS A 62 48.99 -26.55 -1.42
N ILE A 63 47.75 -26.06 -1.51
CA ILE A 63 46.62 -26.57 -0.72
C ILE A 63 46.08 -27.89 -1.31
N GLN A 64 46.13 -28.07 -2.63
CA GLN A 64 45.67 -29.30 -3.29
C GLN A 64 46.67 -30.47 -3.18
N GLN A 65 47.97 -30.20 -3.00
CA GLN A 65 49.01 -31.23 -2.93
C GLN A 65 49.34 -31.73 -1.51
N ASN A 66 48.90 -31.04 -0.44
CA ASN A 66 49.16 -31.46 0.93
C ASN A 66 47.91 -32.00 1.62
N ARG A 67 47.86 -33.31 1.89
CA ARG A 67 46.87 -33.97 2.77
C ARG A 67 47.13 -33.70 4.25
N PHE A 68 47.33 -32.45 4.64
CA PHE A 68 47.39 -32.06 6.05
C PHE A 68 46.62 -30.76 6.29
N VAL A 69 45.80 -30.78 7.36
CA VAL A 69 45.07 -29.62 7.86
C VAL A 69 46.11 -28.56 8.26
N PRO A 70 46.09 -27.34 7.68
CA PRO A 70 47.06 -26.31 8.07
C PRO A 70 46.83 -25.95 9.54
N SER A 71 47.91 -25.80 10.31
CA SER A 71 47.83 -25.23 11.65
C SER A 71 47.15 -23.85 11.57
N GLN A 72 46.42 -23.49 12.62
CA GLN A 72 45.69 -22.21 12.71
C GLN A 72 46.59 -21.00 12.44
N GLU A 73 47.89 -21.11 12.71
CA GLU A 73 48.91 -20.09 12.45
C GLU A 73 49.17 -19.89 10.95
N LEU A 74 49.21 -20.97 10.15
CA LEU A 74 49.41 -20.89 8.71
C LEU A 74 48.23 -20.23 8.01
N TYR A 75 47.01 -20.53 8.47
CA TYR A 75 45.79 -19.86 8.01
C TYR A 75 45.82 -18.35 8.32
N GLN A 76 46.22 -17.97 9.53
CA GLN A 76 46.33 -16.56 9.90
C GLN A 76 47.41 -15.82 9.10
N LEU A 77 48.52 -16.47 8.77
CA LEU A 77 49.59 -15.88 7.95
C LEU A 77 49.14 -15.67 6.49
N CYS A 78 48.45 -16.65 5.89
CA CYS A 78 47.90 -16.51 4.54
C CYS A 78 46.84 -15.40 4.45
N VAL A 79 45.94 -15.32 5.43
CA VAL A 79 44.92 -14.26 5.48
C VAL A 79 45.56 -12.87 5.68
N LYS A 80 46.57 -12.75 6.55
CA LYS A 80 47.31 -11.49 6.72
C LYS A 80 48.02 -11.05 5.44
N SER A 81 48.70 -11.96 4.74
CA SER A 81 49.39 -11.68 3.48
C SER A 81 48.41 -11.21 2.40
N LEU A 82 47.26 -11.88 2.25
CA LEU A 82 46.25 -11.52 1.26
C LEU A 82 45.65 -10.12 1.52
N ILE A 83 45.40 -9.79 2.79
CA ILE A 83 44.87 -8.48 3.19
C ILE A 83 45.88 -7.37 2.94
N ILE A 84 47.17 -7.60 3.22
CA ILE A 84 48.24 -6.63 2.94
C ILE A 84 48.30 -6.33 1.44
N ASN A 85 48.27 -7.36 0.59
CA ASN A 85 48.28 -7.18 -0.87
C ASN A 85 47.03 -6.45 -1.40
N MET A 86 45.86 -6.67 -0.79
CA MET A 86 44.63 -5.94 -1.15
C MET A 86 44.71 -4.46 -0.77
N ILE A 87 45.32 -4.13 0.37
CA ILE A 87 45.51 -2.75 0.81
C ILE A 87 46.50 -2.03 -0.12
N ASP A 88 47.61 -2.66 -0.45
CA ASP A 88 48.65 -2.08 -1.31
C ASP A 88 48.13 -1.76 -2.72
N LYS A 89 47.30 -2.66 -3.27
CA LYS A 89 46.69 -2.48 -4.61
C LYS A 89 45.66 -1.34 -4.64
N ASN A 90 44.87 -1.17 -3.57
CA ASN A 90 43.93 -0.06 -3.45
C ASN A 90 44.66 1.28 -3.26
N ILE A 91 45.80 1.29 -2.57
CA ILE A 91 46.65 2.48 -2.44
C ILE A 91 47.25 2.86 -3.80
N GLN A 92 47.75 1.90 -4.59
CA GLN A 92 48.29 2.19 -5.92
C GLN A 92 47.22 2.68 -6.92
N GLN A 93 45.99 2.17 -6.84
CA GLN A 93 44.88 2.68 -7.66
C GLN A 93 44.48 4.10 -7.28
N LEU A 94 44.55 4.46 -5.98
CA LEU A 94 44.29 5.83 -5.54
C LEU A 94 45.38 6.82 -6.00
N VAL A 95 46.63 6.37 -6.07
CA VAL A 95 47.75 7.19 -6.58
C VAL A 95 47.68 7.41 -8.09
N GLN A 96 47.17 6.44 -8.87
CA GLN A 96 46.98 6.59 -10.32
C GLN A 96 45.82 7.53 -10.71
N PHE A 97 44.93 7.88 -9.78
CA PHE A 97 43.82 8.82 -10.05
C PHE A 97 44.19 10.30 -9.84
N GLU A 98 45.35 10.61 -9.24
CA GLU A 98 45.81 12.00 -9.06
C GLU A 98 46.67 12.54 -10.21
N GLU A 99 47.02 11.71 -11.20
CA GLU A 99 47.82 12.12 -12.37
C GLU A 99 47.07 11.86 -13.69
N MET A 100 46.09 12.71 -14.03
CA MET A 100 45.72 12.93 -15.44
C MET A 100 45.34 14.38 -15.74
N ASP A 101 45.85 14.84 -16.88
CA ASP A 101 46.07 16.21 -17.31
C ASP A 101 44.83 17.07 -17.56
N TYR A 102 45.01 18.35 -17.25
CA TYR A 102 44.16 19.50 -17.53
C TYR A 102 44.04 19.77 -19.04
N PHE A 103 42.82 19.72 -19.59
CA PHE A 103 42.47 20.39 -20.85
C PHE A 103 41.62 21.64 -20.59
N LYS A 104 42.13 22.78 -21.08
CA LYS A 104 41.57 24.14 -20.99
C LYS A 104 40.28 24.31 -21.81
N ILE A 105 39.21 24.81 -21.18
CA ILE A 105 38.01 25.40 -21.81
C ILE A 105 37.60 26.61 -20.93
N PRO A 106 37.16 27.77 -21.49
CA PRO A 106 37.35 29.08 -20.87
C PRO A 106 36.32 29.45 -19.80
N ASP A 107 36.75 30.33 -18.88
CA ASP A 107 36.00 30.88 -17.74
C ASP A 107 34.66 31.51 -18.12
N PRO A 108 33.57 31.24 -17.37
CA PRO A 108 32.45 32.15 -17.21
C PRO A 108 32.62 33.00 -15.94
N GLY A 109 32.33 34.30 -16.09
CA GLY A 109 32.65 35.38 -15.16
C GLY A 109 32.12 35.27 -13.72
N GLU A 110 32.72 36.12 -12.91
CA GLU A 110 32.53 36.29 -11.47
C GLU A 110 31.05 36.28 -11.02
N TYR A 111 30.72 35.34 -10.13
CA TYR A 111 29.60 35.51 -9.20
C TYR A 111 30.14 35.62 -7.78
N ASN A 112 29.91 36.79 -7.18
CA ASN A 112 30.18 37.07 -5.78
C ASN A 112 29.37 36.12 -4.88
N THR A 113 30.06 35.20 -4.20
CA THR A 113 29.47 34.39 -3.14
C THR A 113 29.59 35.14 -1.81
N VAL A 114 28.49 35.71 -1.34
CA VAL A 114 28.41 36.26 0.03
C VAL A 114 28.43 35.08 1.00
N LYS A 115 29.56 34.88 1.68
CA LYS A 115 29.68 33.94 2.81
C LYS A 115 28.89 34.47 3.99
N TYR A 116 27.78 33.81 4.35
CA TYR A 116 27.10 34.04 5.62
C TYR A 116 27.91 33.40 6.77
N THR A 117 28.59 34.22 7.56
CA THR A 117 29.11 33.79 8.86
C THR A 117 27.97 33.80 9.88
N ASN A 118 27.65 32.63 10.43
CA ASN A 118 26.72 32.47 11.55
C ASN A 118 27.26 33.14 12.81
N SER A 119 27.00 34.43 12.99
CA SER A 119 27.08 35.09 14.31
C SER A 119 25.67 35.19 14.89
N ILE A 120 25.45 34.44 15.97
CA ILE A 120 24.22 34.44 16.77
C ILE A 120 24.03 35.86 17.37
N PRO A 121 22.90 36.55 17.14
CA PRO A 121 22.66 37.84 17.77
C PRO A 121 22.26 37.67 19.24
N SER A 122 23.03 38.28 20.15
CA SER A 122 22.68 38.39 21.57
C SER A 122 21.73 39.58 21.77
N TYR A 123 20.50 39.32 22.21
CA TYR A 123 19.54 40.38 22.56
C TYR A 123 19.69 40.76 24.04
N LYS A 124 19.92 42.05 24.33
CA LYS A 124 19.77 42.65 25.66
C LYS A 124 18.49 43.49 25.68
N PHE A 125 17.62 43.24 26.65
CA PHE A 125 16.40 44.00 26.88
C PHE A 125 16.72 45.33 27.58
N GLY A 126 16.46 46.45 26.91
CA GLY A 126 16.45 47.79 27.49
C GLY A 126 15.04 48.20 27.92
N LYS A 127 14.92 48.89 29.06
CA LYS A 127 13.66 49.33 29.65
C LYS A 127 12.99 50.43 28.81
N GLU A 128 11.71 50.23 28.55
CA GLU A 128 10.82 51.11 27.77
C GLU A 128 10.51 52.42 28.54
N GLN A 129 10.77 53.57 27.92
CA GLN A 129 10.29 54.88 28.37
C GLN A 129 8.99 55.23 27.65
N LYS A 130 7.93 55.43 28.43
CA LYS A 130 6.62 55.90 27.95
C LYS A 130 6.71 57.32 27.39
N LEU A 131 6.37 57.49 26.12
CA LEU A 131 6.10 58.82 25.52
C LEU A 131 4.60 59.15 25.60
N LYS A 132 4.31 60.30 26.19
CA LYS A 132 2.98 60.92 26.28
C LYS A 132 2.58 61.49 24.91
N MET A 133 1.40 61.14 24.41
CA MET A 133 0.80 61.83 23.26
C MET A 133 0.18 63.17 23.71
N GLY A 134 0.63 64.25 23.10
CA GLY A 134 0.01 65.57 23.15
C GLY A 134 -0.68 65.90 21.82
N SER A 135 -2.00 66.10 21.90
CA SER A 135 -2.85 67.07 21.19
C SER A 135 -2.37 67.72 19.87
N LYS A 136 -3.19 67.68 18.81
CA LYS A 136 -4.08 68.78 18.36
C LYS A 136 -4.56 68.62 16.91
N SER A 137 -5.87 68.87 16.78
CA SER A 137 -6.60 69.43 15.64
C SER A 137 -5.79 70.40 14.76
N THR A 138 -5.87 70.23 13.43
CA THR A 138 -6.28 71.28 12.48
C THR A 138 -6.37 70.71 11.05
N THR A 139 -7.53 70.93 10.43
CA THR A 139 -7.81 70.80 9.00
C THR A 139 -7.02 71.83 8.19
N PRO A 140 -6.59 71.48 6.97
CA PRO A 140 -6.66 72.43 5.87
C PRO A 140 -7.29 71.86 4.58
N SER A 141 -7.70 72.83 3.76
CA SER A 141 -8.62 72.87 2.61
C SER A 141 -8.13 72.23 1.29
N PRO A 142 -9.05 72.04 0.30
CA PRO A 142 -8.78 71.31 -0.93
C PRO A 142 -8.41 72.25 -2.09
N SER A 143 -7.28 72.01 -2.77
CA SER A 143 -7.06 72.26 -4.22
C SER A 143 -5.66 71.79 -4.62
N ASP A 144 -5.59 71.24 -5.83
CA ASP A 144 -4.40 70.95 -6.66
C ASP A 144 -3.45 69.84 -6.20
N TYR A 145 -3.63 68.62 -6.74
CA TYR A 145 -2.59 67.97 -7.56
C TYR A 145 -3.22 66.92 -8.49
N TYR A 146 -2.95 67.09 -9.78
CA TYR A 146 -3.25 66.17 -10.88
C TYR A 146 -2.61 64.79 -10.68
N THR A 147 -3.34 63.71 -10.99
CA THR A 147 -2.76 62.38 -11.27
C THR A 147 -3.36 61.81 -12.57
N PRO A 148 -2.56 61.10 -13.39
CA PRO A 148 -3.00 60.61 -14.69
C PRO A 148 -3.89 59.37 -14.55
N TYR A 149 -4.91 59.35 -15.40
CA TYR A 149 -5.87 58.27 -15.63
C TYR A 149 -5.17 56.91 -15.85
N THR A 150 -5.51 55.92 -15.02
CA THR A 150 -5.54 54.51 -15.44
C THR A 150 -6.79 53.83 -14.88
N PHE A 151 -7.65 53.39 -15.80
CA PHE A 151 -8.93 52.76 -15.58
C PHE A 151 -8.74 51.34 -15.03
N THR A 152 -9.10 51.09 -13.78
CA THR A 152 -9.31 49.73 -13.27
C THR A 152 -10.66 49.67 -12.57
N GLN A 153 -11.62 49.01 -13.22
CA GLN A 153 -12.95 48.73 -12.69
C GLN A 153 -12.82 47.89 -11.43
N LYS A 154 -13.04 48.52 -10.27
CA LYS A 154 -13.11 47.86 -8.97
C LYS A 154 -14.57 47.52 -8.68
N ASN A 155 -14.94 46.26 -8.89
CA ASN A 155 -16.25 45.75 -8.45
C ASN A 155 -16.27 45.66 -6.92
N ILE A 156 -17.06 46.53 -6.30
CA ILE A 156 -17.33 46.54 -4.86
C ILE A 156 -18.61 45.72 -4.64
N PHE A 157 -18.50 44.55 -4.02
CA PHE A 157 -19.66 43.81 -3.53
C PHE A 157 -20.06 44.33 -2.15
N ARG A 158 -21.24 44.95 -2.05
CA ARG A 158 -21.97 45.18 -0.78
C ARG A 158 -23.07 44.13 -0.66
N PHE A 159 -23.11 43.41 0.46
CA PHE A 159 -24.24 42.56 0.82
C PHE A 159 -25.22 43.33 1.71
N GLY A 160 -26.37 43.69 1.14
CA GLY A 160 -27.55 44.17 1.86
C GLY A 160 -28.74 43.25 1.56
N ARG A 161 -29.56 42.98 2.59
CA ARG A 161 -30.76 42.14 2.48
C ARG A 161 -31.86 42.93 1.74
N GLU A 162 -32.37 42.41 0.63
CA GLU A 162 -33.50 43.05 -0.06
C GLU A 162 -34.63 42.07 -0.42
N ARG A 163 -35.85 42.56 -0.24
CA ARG A 163 -37.13 41.85 -0.36
C ARG A 163 -37.47 41.58 -1.83
N ARG A 164 -38.09 40.42 -2.09
CA ARG A 164 -38.63 40.04 -3.41
C ARG A 164 -39.66 41.07 -3.88
N GLN A 165 -39.42 41.68 -5.04
CA GLN A 165 -40.45 42.24 -5.90
C GLN A 165 -40.56 41.40 -7.16
N GLN A 166 -41.78 41.00 -7.50
CA GLN A 166 -42.12 40.34 -8.76
C GLN A 166 -42.16 41.37 -9.88
N PHE A 167 -41.49 41.08 -11.00
CA PHE A 167 -41.71 41.78 -12.26
C PHE A 167 -42.20 40.78 -13.31
N GLN A 168 -43.37 41.07 -13.88
CA GLN A 168 -43.85 40.47 -15.13
C GLN A 168 -43.12 41.14 -16.30
N ILE A 169 -42.63 40.33 -17.25
CA ILE A 169 -42.20 40.83 -18.56
C ILE A 169 -43.01 40.09 -19.62
N ASN A 170 -43.78 40.89 -20.35
CA ASN A 170 -44.52 40.52 -21.55
C ASN A 170 -43.59 40.50 -22.78
N ASN A 171 -43.92 39.63 -23.74
CA ASN A 171 -43.39 39.50 -25.11
C ASN A 171 -42.41 38.35 -25.36
N VAL A 172 -42.99 37.17 -25.66
CA VAL A 172 -42.34 36.12 -26.47
C VAL A 172 -43.32 35.78 -27.61
N PRO A 173 -42.90 35.84 -28.89
CA PRO A 173 -43.76 35.51 -30.02
C PRO A 173 -43.94 33.99 -30.17
N GLY A 174 -45.12 33.62 -30.66
CA GLY A 174 -45.73 32.30 -30.51
C GLY A 174 -45.24 31.17 -31.43
N VAL A 175 -45.81 30.02 -31.10
CA VAL A 175 -45.58 28.62 -31.49
C VAL A 175 -46.02 28.25 -32.91
N GLY A 176 -45.19 27.43 -33.59
CA GLY A 176 -45.54 26.63 -34.76
C GLY A 176 -45.31 25.12 -34.50
N LYS A 177 -46.31 24.31 -34.85
CA LYS A 177 -46.52 22.86 -34.66
C LYS A 177 -45.34 22.00 -35.21
N TYR A 178 -45.10 20.74 -34.80
CA TYR A 178 -45.92 19.54 -35.02
C TYR A 178 -45.67 18.36 -34.05
N ASN A 179 -46.79 17.68 -33.74
CA ASN A 179 -47.06 16.25 -33.46
C ASN A 179 -46.02 15.34 -32.78
N LEU A 180 -46.34 14.97 -31.53
CA LEU A 180 -45.89 13.73 -30.88
C LEU A 180 -47.02 12.70 -30.90
N GLN A 181 -46.73 11.50 -31.42
CA GLN A 181 -47.56 10.31 -31.23
C GLN A 181 -47.43 9.82 -29.78
N LEU A 182 -48.59 9.61 -29.15
CA LEU A 182 -48.76 8.99 -27.84
C LEU A 182 -48.40 7.51 -27.89
N VAL A 183 -47.52 7.06 -26.98
CA VAL A 183 -47.49 5.68 -26.50
C VAL A 183 -47.68 5.71 -24.99
N TYR A 184 -48.79 5.12 -24.53
CA TYR A 184 -49.11 4.91 -23.12
C TYR A 184 -48.32 3.72 -22.56
N GLY A 185 -47.70 3.92 -21.41
CA GLY A 185 -47.12 2.86 -20.59
C GLY A 185 -46.87 3.37 -19.17
N ASN A 186 -47.81 3.12 -18.28
CA ASN A 186 -47.76 3.52 -16.87
C ASN A 186 -46.65 2.78 -16.11
N ASN A 187 -45.67 3.52 -15.59
CA ASN A 187 -45.08 3.27 -14.27
C ASN A 187 -44.49 4.57 -13.71
N LYS A 188 -44.89 4.90 -12.48
CA LYS A 188 -44.57 6.14 -11.78
C LYS A 188 -43.14 6.09 -11.22
N GLY A 189 -42.40 7.19 -11.42
CA GLY A 189 -41.32 7.64 -10.53
C GLY A 189 -39.88 7.33 -10.98
N VAL A 190 -39.37 8.11 -11.94
CA VAL A 190 -37.94 8.11 -12.34
C VAL A 190 -37.19 9.22 -11.60
N THR A 191 -36.18 8.83 -10.83
CA THR A 191 -35.00 9.64 -10.51
C THR A 191 -34.02 9.58 -11.68
N PHE A 192 -33.51 10.74 -12.11
CA PHE A 192 -32.52 10.84 -13.19
C PHE A 192 -31.12 10.40 -12.73
N GLY A 193 -30.43 9.65 -13.58
CA GLY A 193 -28.98 9.43 -13.51
C GLY A 193 -28.52 8.04 -13.10
N ARG A 194 -28.80 7.00 -13.91
CA ARG A 194 -28.02 5.76 -13.90
C ARG A 194 -27.31 5.58 -15.23
N ASN A 195 -26.02 5.30 -15.13
CA ASN A 195 -25.05 5.10 -16.19
C ASN A 195 -25.41 3.88 -17.04
N LEU A 196 -25.43 4.01 -18.36
CA LEU A 196 -25.76 2.93 -19.33
C LEU A 196 -24.88 1.69 -19.15
N GLN A 197 -23.63 1.85 -18.70
CA GLN A 197 -22.71 0.74 -18.41
C GLN A 197 -23.18 -0.20 -17.27
N VAL A 198 -24.07 0.27 -16.39
CA VAL A 198 -24.65 -0.57 -15.31
C VAL A 198 -25.74 -1.47 -15.86
N ILE A 199 -26.52 -1.00 -16.83
CA ILE A 199 -27.62 -1.74 -17.46
C ILE A 199 -27.06 -2.87 -18.34
N ASP A 200 -25.99 -2.61 -19.11
CA ASP A 200 -25.38 -3.64 -19.96
C ASP A 200 -24.68 -4.75 -19.13
N LYS A 201 -24.09 -4.39 -17.99
CA LYS A 201 -23.54 -5.37 -17.03
C LYS A 201 -24.63 -6.23 -16.38
N GLU A 202 -25.79 -5.64 -16.08
CA GLU A 202 -26.94 -6.37 -15.54
C GLU A 202 -27.60 -7.27 -16.61
N ILE A 203 -27.67 -6.82 -17.87
CA ILE A 203 -28.18 -7.58 -19.03
C ILE A 203 -27.24 -8.74 -19.39
N ASN A 204 -25.91 -8.56 -19.32
CA ASN A 204 -24.95 -9.63 -19.61
C ASN A 204 -24.88 -10.66 -18.48
N GLN A 205 -24.97 -10.23 -17.21
CA GLN A 205 -25.16 -11.16 -16.09
C GLN A 205 -26.49 -11.92 -16.17
N PHE A 206 -27.51 -11.34 -16.82
CA PHE A 206 -28.80 -11.97 -17.07
C PHE A 206 -28.71 -13.02 -18.20
N ASN A 207 -28.04 -12.70 -19.31
CA ASN A 207 -27.85 -13.61 -20.45
C ASN A 207 -26.91 -14.78 -20.13
N GLU A 208 -25.82 -14.58 -19.38
CA GLU A 208 -24.93 -15.67 -18.92
C GLU A 208 -25.63 -16.66 -17.97
N LYS A 209 -26.62 -16.18 -17.20
CA LYS A 209 -27.43 -17.05 -16.35
C LYS A 209 -28.36 -17.91 -17.19
N MET A 210 -28.99 -17.38 -18.24
CA MET A 210 -29.98 -18.09 -19.06
C MET A 210 -29.45 -19.34 -19.80
N GLN A 211 -28.15 -19.44 -20.11
CA GLN A 211 -27.60 -20.52 -20.94
C GLN A 211 -27.10 -21.77 -20.19
N LYS A 212 -27.03 -21.76 -18.85
CA LYS A 212 -26.53 -22.95 -18.13
C LYS A 212 -27.59 -24.07 -18.11
N VAL A 213 -27.30 -25.17 -18.81
CA VAL A 213 -28.05 -26.43 -18.78
C VAL A 213 -27.07 -27.59 -18.62
N GLY A 214 -27.47 -28.67 -17.94
CA GLY A 214 -26.66 -29.89 -17.81
C GLY A 214 -25.83 -29.97 -16.52
N GLN A 215 -24.82 -30.84 -16.48
CA GLN A 215 -23.94 -31.02 -15.32
C GLN A 215 -22.80 -29.99 -15.35
N TRP A 216 -22.51 -29.36 -14.20
CA TRP A 216 -21.53 -28.29 -14.09
C TRP A 216 -20.61 -28.49 -12.89
N ASN A 217 -19.34 -28.09 -13.06
CA ASN A 217 -18.33 -28.01 -12.02
C ASN A 217 -17.90 -26.54 -11.85
N GLU A 218 -18.40 -25.85 -10.82
CA GLU A 218 -18.03 -24.46 -10.53
C GLU A 218 -16.81 -24.45 -9.60
N LYS A 219 -15.65 -23.98 -10.07
CA LYS A 219 -14.46 -23.85 -9.23
C LYS A 219 -14.32 -22.43 -8.69
N ARG A 220 -14.02 -22.30 -7.40
CA ARG A 220 -13.72 -21.03 -6.73
C ARG A 220 -12.57 -21.25 -5.77
N SER A 221 -11.35 -20.84 -6.14
CA SER A 221 -10.14 -21.06 -5.32
C SER A 221 -10.00 -22.54 -4.90
N ASN A 222 -10.10 -22.84 -3.61
CA ASN A 222 -10.01 -24.18 -3.02
C ASN A 222 -11.32 -24.97 -3.01
N PHE A 223 -12.39 -24.45 -3.61
CA PHE A 223 -13.70 -25.10 -3.67
C PHE A 223 -14.06 -25.54 -5.09
N THR A 224 -14.78 -26.66 -5.19
CA THR A 224 -15.46 -27.11 -6.42
C THR A 224 -16.90 -27.49 -6.08
N PHE A 225 -17.87 -26.86 -6.73
CA PHE A 225 -19.30 -27.19 -6.60
C PHE A 225 -19.71 -28.02 -7.81
N LYS A 226 -20.33 -29.18 -7.60
CA LYS A 226 -20.78 -30.06 -8.69
C LYS A 226 -22.29 -30.24 -8.63
N GLY A 227 -23.00 -30.02 -9.72
CA GLY A 227 -24.44 -30.26 -9.78
C GLY A 227 -25.04 -29.93 -11.14
N LYS A 228 -26.37 -29.99 -11.24
CA LYS A 228 -27.09 -29.77 -12.50
C LYS A 228 -27.70 -28.36 -12.55
N TYR A 229 -27.63 -27.74 -13.73
CA TYR A 229 -28.39 -26.56 -14.10
C TYR A 229 -29.53 -26.91 -15.08
N VAL A 230 -30.68 -26.24 -14.94
CA VAL A 230 -31.78 -26.23 -15.91
C VAL A 230 -32.26 -24.78 -16.04
N ASN A 231 -32.28 -24.24 -17.27
CA ASN A 231 -32.64 -22.85 -17.57
C ASN A 231 -31.92 -21.84 -16.67
N GLY A 232 -30.62 -22.03 -16.46
CA GLY A 232 -29.81 -21.14 -15.64
C GLY A 232 -29.91 -21.33 -14.13
N LYS A 233 -30.71 -22.30 -13.67
CA LYS A 233 -30.98 -22.52 -12.24
C LYS A 233 -30.43 -23.83 -11.73
N LYS A 234 -29.92 -23.81 -10.51
CA LYS A 234 -29.43 -25.01 -9.82
C LYS A 234 -30.62 -25.92 -9.52
N VAL A 235 -30.54 -27.17 -9.98
CA VAL A 235 -31.55 -28.21 -9.74
C VAL A 235 -30.88 -29.52 -9.29
N GLY A 236 -31.63 -30.34 -8.55
CA GLY A 236 -31.15 -31.64 -8.08
C GLY A 236 -30.01 -31.51 -7.06
N ARG A 237 -29.25 -32.58 -6.88
CA ARG A 237 -28.15 -32.64 -5.92
C ARG A 237 -26.95 -31.78 -6.36
N TRP A 238 -26.42 -31.02 -5.41
CA TRP A 238 -25.24 -30.19 -5.51
C TRP A 238 -24.25 -30.57 -4.43
N ASP A 239 -23.08 -31.07 -4.79
CA ASP A 239 -22.01 -31.45 -3.87
C ASP A 239 -20.93 -30.35 -3.83
N ILE A 240 -20.39 -30.09 -2.64
CA ILE A 240 -19.33 -29.10 -2.39
C ILE A 240 -18.07 -29.84 -2.01
N TYR A 241 -17.01 -29.64 -2.79
CA TYR A 241 -15.70 -30.21 -2.56
C TYR A 241 -14.70 -29.13 -2.15
N PHE A 242 -13.78 -29.46 -1.27
CA PHE A 242 -12.72 -28.57 -0.81
C PHE A 242 -11.37 -29.29 -0.76
N ARG A 243 -10.27 -28.53 -0.91
CA ARG A 243 -8.91 -29.01 -0.64
C ARG A 243 -8.18 -27.99 0.22
N ARG A 244 -7.42 -28.42 1.25
CA ARG A 244 -6.77 -27.48 2.20
C ARG A 244 -5.48 -26.92 1.62
N ARG A 245 -4.80 -27.75 0.85
CA ARG A 245 -3.56 -27.45 0.14
C ARG A 245 -3.76 -27.87 -1.29
N GLU A 246 -3.08 -27.20 -2.20
CA GLU A 246 -3.34 -27.41 -3.63
C GLU A 246 -2.99 -28.83 -4.11
N TYR A 247 -2.07 -29.50 -3.42
CA TYR A 247 -1.66 -30.89 -3.69
C TYR A 247 -2.56 -31.95 -3.02
N GLU A 248 -3.48 -31.56 -2.14
CA GLU A 248 -4.39 -32.51 -1.50
C GLU A 248 -5.58 -32.81 -2.44
N PRO A 249 -6.09 -34.06 -2.45
CA PRO A 249 -7.29 -34.37 -3.20
C PRO A 249 -8.48 -33.61 -2.64
N PHE A 250 -9.41 -33.25 -3.54
CA PHE A 250 -10.69 -32.66 -3.14
C PHE A 250 -11.51 -33.66 -2.32
N GLU A 251 -11.94 -33.23 -1.14
CA GLU A 251 -12.85 -33.96 -0.26
C GLU A 251 -14.25 -33.31 -0.32
N MET A 252 -15.30 -34.13 -0.34
CA MET A 252 -16.68 -33.63 -0.27
C MET A 252 -16.95 -33.17 1.16
N ILE A 253 -17.21 -31.87 1.33
CA ILE A 253 -17.41 -31.23 2.65
C ILE A 253 -18.82 -30.67 2.84
N GLY A 254 -19.64 -30.63 1.78
CA GLY A 254 -21.01 -30.17 1.92
C GLY A 254 -21.86 -30.40 0.68
N GLY A 255 -23.06 -29.82 0.66
CA GLY A 255 -24.01 -29.97 -0.43
C GLY A 255 -25.45 -30.21 0.00
N GLY A 256 -26.35 -30.36 -0.97
CA GLY A 256 -27.76 -30.67 -0.77
C GLY A 256 -28.54 -30.62 -2.08
N SER A 257 -29.87 -30.63 -2.02
CA SER A 257 -30.72 -30.67 -3.21
C SER A 257 -31.48 -29.37 -3.45
N TYR A 258 -31.58 -28.97 -4.72
CA TYR A 258 -32.48 -27.92 -5.16
C TYR A 258 -33.72 -28.52 -5.82
N TYR A 259 -34.89 -28.03 -5.42
CA TYR A 259 -36.16 -28.30 -6.07
C TYR A 259 -36.50 -27.15 -7.02
N LEU A 260 -36.96 -27.51 -8.22
CA LEU A 260 -37.52 -26.57 -9.19
C LEU A 260 -39.03 -26.75 -9.16
N ASP A 261 -39.75 -25.72 -8.72
CA ASP A 261 -41.20 -25.73 -8.83
C ASP A 261 -41.59 -25.59 -10.31
N ASN A 262 -42.43 -26.51 -10.79
CA ASN A 262 -42.88 -26.52 -12.18
C ASN A 262 -43.86 -25.37 -12.49
N TYR A 263 -44.49 -24.78 -11.46
CA TYR A 263 -45.47 -23.71 -11.63
C TYR A 263 -44.85 -22.31 -11.68
N ASP A 264 -43.81 -22.07 -10.88
CA ASP A 264 -43.09 -20.80 -10.86
C ASP A 264 -41.66 -21.01 -11.35
N GLN A 265 -41.50 -20.97 -12.68
CA GLN A 265 -40.19 -21.07 -13.34
C GLN A 265 -39.21 -19.96 -12.93
N GLN A 266 -39.55 -19.08 -11.98
CA GLN A 266 -38.71 -17.98 -11.49
C GLN A 266 -37.92 -18.27 -10.20
N GLN A 267 -38.18 -19.35 -9.44
CA GLN A 267 -37.40 -19.64 -8.22
C GLN A 267 -36.87 -21.08 -8.13
N ASN A 268 -35.69 -21.26 -7.55
CA ASN A 268 -35.12 -22.56 -7.21
C ASN A 268 -34.85 -22.61 -5.71
N TRP A 269 -35.50 -23.54 -5.03
CA TRP A 269 -35.49 -23.60 -3.57
C TRP A 269 -34.56 -24.70 -3.10
N LYS A 270 -33.82 -24.44 -2.02
CA LYS A 270 -33.13 -25.53 -1.30
C LYS A 270 -34.20 -26.40 -0.65
N ASP A 271 -34.01 -27.71 -0.73
CA ASP A 271 -34.94 -28.69 -0.16
C ASP A 271 -34.19 -29.93 0.35
N GLY A 272 -34.74 -30.56 1.38
CA GLY A 272 -34.18 -31.74 2.04
C GLY A 272 -32.92 -31.46 2.86
N LYS A 273 -32.09 -32.49 3.06
CA LYS A 273 -30.86 -32.38 3.88
C LYS A 273 -29.78 -31.55 3.19
N TRP A 274 -29.17 -30.66 3.96
CA TRP A 274 -28.12 -29.74 3.52
C TRP A 274 -26.94 -29.70 4.49
N ILE A 275 -25.76 -29.55 3.93
CA ILE A 275 -24.52 -29.20 4.63
C ILE A 275 -24.01 -27.89 4.00
N GLU A 276 -24.13 -26.80 4.74
CA GLU A 276 -23.69 -25.46 4.32
C GLU A 276 -22.31 -25.15 4.87
N LEU A 277 -21.55 -24.35 4.12
CA LEU A 277 -20.31 -23.78 4.63
C LEU A 277 -20.62 -22.44 5.31
N SER A 278 -19.97 -22.15 6.43
CA SER A 278 -20.03 -20.81 7.02
C SER A 278 -19.45 -19.74 6.07
N ASP A 279 -19.89 -18.49 6.19
CA ASP A 279 -19.39 -17.38 5.37
C ASP A 279 -17.87 -17.15 5.55
N GLY A 280 -17.34 -17.52 6.72
CA GLY A 280 -15.92 -17.49 7.05
C GLY A 280 -15.14 -18.75 6.69
N PHE A 281 -15.69 -19.69 5.90
CA PHE A 281 -15.00 -20.95 5.62
C PHE A 281 -13.68 -20.73 4.87
N LYS A 282 -12.57 -21.04 5.55
CA LYS A 282 -11.20 -20.92 5.02
C LYS A 282 -10.30 -21.99 5.62
N LYS A 283 -9.03 -22.00 5.22
CA LYS A 283 -8.07 -23.05 5.63
C LYS A 283 -7.96 -23.19 7.16
N ASP A 284 -7.99 -22.07 7.87
CA ASP A 284 -7.90 -21.92 9.33
C ASP A 284 -9.27 -21.74 10.01
N SER A 285 -10.39 -21.98 9.31
CA SER A 285 -11.73 -22.00 9.91
C SER A 285 -12.67 -22.82 9.03
N GLN A 286 -12.77 -24.13 9.31
CA GLN A 286 -13.58 -25.05 8.51
C GLN A 286 -14.85 -25.42 9.28
N VAL A 287 -15.87 -24.57 9.16
CA VAL A 287 -17.16 -24.74 9.85
C VAL A 287 -18.27 -25.06 8.85
N THR A 288 -19.04 -26.10 9.12
CA THR A 288 -20.25 -26.44 8.36
C THR A 288 -21.50 -26.45 9.22
N HIS A 289 -22.65 -26.22 8.58
CA HIS A 289 -23.98 -26.26 9.21
C HIS A 289 -24.82 -27.34 8.53
N ASN A 290 -25.22 -28.35 9.29
CA ASN A 290 -25.93 -29.52 8.78
C ASN A 290 -27.38 -29.48 9.25
N GLY A 291 -28.34 -29.44 8.34
CA GLY A 291 -29.75 -29.44 8.70
C GLY A 291 -30.65 -29.73 7.51
N GLU A 292 -31.89 -29.31 7.59
CA GLU A 292 -32.90 -29.52 6.55
C GLU A 292 -33.50 -28.20 6.08
N TYR A 293 -33.73 -28.12 4.78
CA TYR A 293 -34.51 -27.08 4.14
C TYR A 293 -35.87 -27.63 3.72
N LYS A 294 -36.89 -26.79 3.80
CA LYS A 294 -38.22 -27.03 3.22
C LYS A 294 -38.67 -25.74 2.56
N ASN A 295 -38.91 -25.81 1.25
CA ASN A 295 -39.31 -24.66 0.44
C ASN A 295 -38.36 -23.44 0.58
N GLY A 296 -37.05 -23.69 0.61
CA GLY A 296 -36.03 -22.64 0.71
C GLY A 296 -35.79 -22.12 2.13
N ASN A 297 -36.57 -22.54 3.11
CA ASN A 297 -36.43 -22.15 4.52
C ASN A 297 -35.75 -23.24 5.35
N LYS A 298 -34.87 -22.83 6.27
CA LYS A 298 -34.28 -23.75 7.26
C LYS A 298 -35.36 -24.21 8.22
N VAL A 299 -35.46 -25.53 8.42
CA VAL A 299 -36.42 -26.15 9.34
C VAL A 299 -35.73 -27.19 10.23
N GLY A 300 -36.32 -27.48 11.37
CA GLY A 300 -35.87 -28.56 12.25
C GLY A 300 -34.48 -28.30 12.85
N LYS A 301 -33.79 -29.38 13.20
CA LYS A 301 -32.48 -29.33 13.86
C LYS A 301 -31.37 -29.00 12.86
N TRP A 302 -30.50 -28.07 13.25
CA TRP A 302 -29.31 -27.63 12.52
C TRP A 302 -28.08 -27.76 13.40
N ASP A 303 -27.22 -28.72 13.10
CA ASP A 303 -25.99 -29.03 13.82
C ASP A 303 -24.81 -28.25 13.22
N ILE A 304 -23.94 -27.70 14.06
CA ILE A 304 -22.71 -27.00 13.63
C ILE A 304 -21.52 -27.92 13.84
N PHE A 305 -20.80 -28.16 12.76
CA PHE A 305 -19.61 -28.99 12.73
C PHE A 305 -18.38 -28.14 12.45
N TYR A 306 -17.26 -28.51 13.05
CA TYR A 306 -15.99 -27.84 12.85
C TYR A 306 -14.85 -28.84 12.75
N ARG A 307 -13.85 -28.48 11.95
CA ARG A 307 -12.65 -29.29 11.76
C ARG A 307 -11.40 -28.44 11.82
N LEU A 308 -10.50 -28.80 12.73
CA LEU A 308 -9.15 -28.25 12.83
C LEU A 308 -8.35 -28.49 11.54
N GLN A 309 -7.48 -27.55 11.16
CA GLN A 309 -6.67 -27.63 9.94
C GLN A 309 -5.88 -28.94 9.81
N ASP A 310 -5.48 -29.56 10.91
CA ASP A 310 -4.67 -30.80 10.92
C ASP A 310 -5.49 -32.08 11.20
N LYS A 311 -6.81 -31.97 11.48
CA LYS A 311 -7.70 -33.13 11.68
C LYS A 311 -8.50 -33.45 10.43
N LYS A 312 -8.77 -34.72 10.15
CA LYS A 312 -9.57 -35.15 8.98
C LYS A 312 -11.08 -35.06 9.24
N GLU A 313 -11.49 -35.32 10.47
CA GLU A 313 -12.89 -35.47 10.86
C GLU A 313 -13.49 -34.17 11.36
N PHE A 314 -14.78 -33.98 11.12
CA PHE A 314 -15.58 -32.89 11.67
C PHE A 314 -16.13 -33.30 13.03
N GLU A 315 -15.99 -32.41 14.01
CA GLU A 315 -16.56 -32.56 15.35
C GLU A 315 -17.79 -31.65 15.46
N GLN A 316 -18.88 -32.15 16.03
CA GLN A 316 -20.05 -31.31 16.31
C GLN A 316 -19.70 -30.37 17.46
N ILE A 317 -19.73 -29.07 17.22
CA ILE A 317 -19.40 -28.03 18.21
C ILE A 317 -20.58 -27.14 18.60
N GLY A 318 -21.71 -27.26 17.91
CA GLY A 318 -22.91 -26.50 18.24
C GLY A 318 -24.14 -26.89 17.44
N GLY A 319 -25.11 -25.98 17.38
CA GLY A 319 -26.39 -26.19 16.69
C GLY A 319 -27.61 -25.76 17.49
N GLY A 320 -28.78 -25.87 16.87
CA GLY A 320 -30.08 -25.60 17.47
C GLY A 320 -31.21 -25.95 16.51
N SER A 321 -32.41 -25.38 16.70
CA SER A 321 -33.56 -25.68 15.84
C SER A 321 -34.20 -24.44 15.22
N TYR A 322 -34.73 -24.58 14.01
CA TYR A 322 -35.59 -23.61 13.35
C TYR A 322 -37.04 -24.06 13.44
N LYS A 323 -37.95 -23.11 13.64
CA LYS A 323 -39.39 -23.36 13.70
C LYS A 323 -39.96 -23.61 12.30
N GLU A 324 -40.69 -24.70 12.14
CA GLU A 324 -41.31 -25.04 10.85
C GLU A 324 -42.43 -24.04 10.51
N GLY A 325 -42.46 -23.58 9.26
CA GLY A 325 -43.48 -22.64 8.76
C GLY A 325 -43.19 -21.15 8.96
N GLU A 326 -42.12 -20.79 9.68
CA GLU A 326 -41.65 -19.41 9.83
C GLU A 326 -40.29 -19.24 9.14
N GLU A 327 -40.13 -18.19 8.34
CA GLU A 327 -38.95 -18.01 7.48
C GLU A 327 -37.67 -17.88 8.32
N ASN A 328 -36.85 -18.93 8.34
CA ASN A 328 -35.54 -19.00 8.99
C ASN A 328 -35.54 -18.56 10.48
N GLN A 329 -36.67 -18.77 11.17
CA GLN A 329 -36.84 -18.34 12.56
C GLN A 329 -36.22 -19.36 13.54
N LYS A 330 -35.11 -18.98 14.17
CA LYS A 330 -34.46 -19.78 15.22
C LYS A 330 -35.36 -19.85 16.47
N ASP A 331 -35.41 -21.03 17.09
CA ASP A 331 -36.18 -21.26 18.32
C ASP A 331 -35.49 -22.29 19.23
N GLY A 332 -35.76 -22.23 20.54
CA GLY A 332 -35.22 -23.16 21.52
C GLY A 332 -33.73 -22.95 21.84
N LYS A 333 -33.06 -23.99 22.35
CA LYS A 333 -31.64 -23.92 22.74
C LYS A 333 -30.72 -23.90 21.52
N TRP A 334 -29.69 -23.06 21.57
CA TRP A 334 -28.73 -22.86 20.49
C TRP A 334 -27.31 -22.73 21.03
N ILE A 335 -26.38 -23.39 20.36
CA ILE A 335 -24.93 -23.17 20.49
C ILE A 335 -24.45 -22.51 19.19
N GLU A 336 -24.11 -21.23 19.25
CA GLU A 336 -23.60 -20.42 18.12
C GLU A 336 -22.09 -20.27 18.16
N LEU A 337 -21.50 -19.85 17.05
CA LEU A 337 -20.08 -19.49 16.97
C LEU A 337 -19.90 -17.99 17.10
N SER A 338 -18.78 -17.55 17.66
CA SER A 338 -18.37 -16.14 17.60
C SER A 338 -18.04 -15.69 16.16
N ASP A 339 -18.20 -14.40 15.87
CA ASP A 339 -17.90 -13.81 14.56
C ASP A 339 -16.42 -13.97 14.15
N GLY A 340 -15.53 -14.21 15.12
CA GLY A 340 -14.10 -14.45 14.93
C GLY A 340 -13.68 -15.93 14.95
N PHE A 341 -14.62 -16.87 14.90
CA PHE A 341 -14.33 -18.30 15.07
C PHE A 341 -13.31 -18.81 14.04
N LYS A 342 -12.18 -19.34 14.53
CA LYS A 342 -11.09 -19.93 13.73
C LYS A 342 -10.27 -20.90 14.57
N ASP A 343 -9.31 -21.59 13.97
CA ASP A 343 -8.46 -22.58 14.65
C ASP A 343 -7.79 -22.08 15.94
N GLN A 344 -7.47 -20.79 16.00
CA GLN A 344 -6.83 -20.17 17.17
C GLN A 344 -7.82 -19.55 18.17
N ILE A 345 -9.11 -19.42 17.81
CA ILE A 345 -10.17 -18.77 18.57
C ILE A 345 -11.46 -19.57 18.38
N GLN A 346 -11.71 -20.54 19.26
CA GLN A 346 -12.83 -21.47 19.16
C GLN A 346 -13.88 -21.16 20.24
N ILE A 347 -14.51 -19.99 20.12
CA ILE A 347 -15.51 -19.49 21.08
C ILE A 347 -16.92 -19.80 20.58
N THR A 348 -17.71 -20.51 21.39
CA THR A 348 -19.12 -20.77 21.15
C THR A 348 -20.01 -20.14 22.22
N TYR A 349 -21.26 -19.85 21.88
CA TYR A 349 -22.24 -19.23 22.77
C TYR A 349 -23.47 -20.13 22.91
N ASN A 350 -23.76 -20.62 24.11
CA ASN A 350 -24.89 -21.50 24.39
C ASN A 350 -26.02 -20.73 25.08
N GLY A 351 -27.15 -20.53 24.42
CA GLY A 351 -28.31 -19.89 25.02
C GLY A 351 -29.62 -20.29 24.36
N GLN A 352 -30.63 -19.42 24.44
CA GLN A 352 -31.97 -19.71 23.94
C GLN A 352 -32.44 -18.62 22.97
N TYR A 353 -33.10 -19.07 21.90
CA TYR A 353 -33.91 -18.24 21.03
C TYR A 353 -35.40 -18.38 21.37
N LYS A 354 -36.13 -17.28 21.20
CA LYS A 354 -37.60 -17.25 21.17
C LYS A 354 -38.03 -16.30 20.08
N ASN A 355 -38.80 -16.82 19.12
CA ASN A 355 -39.26 -16.08 17.95
C ASN A 355 -38.13 -15.38 17.15
N GLY A 356 -37.02 -16.09 16.91
CA GLY A 356 -35.88 -15.55 16.16
C GLY A 356 -35.02 -14.53 16.93
N LYS A 357 -35.36 -14.22 18.18
CA LYS A 357 -34.61 -13.32 19.06
C LYS A 357 -33.86 -14.10 20.14
N LYS A 358 -32.63 -13.68 20.48
CA LYS A 358 -31.90 -14.23 21.63
C LYS A 358 -32.58 -13.78 22.91
N VAL A 359 -32.79 -14.70 23.85
CA VAL A 359 -33.42 -14.43 25.13
C VAL A 359 -32.65 -15.11 26.26
N GLY A 360 -32.65 -14.50 27.44
CA GLY A 360 -32.08 -15.09 28.65
C GLY A 360 -30.55 -15.14 28.64
N ARG A 361 -30.00 -16.15 29.33
CA ARG A 361 -28.57 -16.36 29.55
C ARG A 361 -27.94 -17.14 28.39
N TRP A 362 -26.81 -16.62 27.91
CA TRP A 362 -25.95 -17.20 26.88
C TRP A 362 -24.57 -17.45 27.46
N ASP A 363 -24.18 -18.69 27.67
CA ASP A 363 -22.88 -19.05 28.24
C ASP A 363 -21.80 -19.12 27.15
N GLU A 364 -20.66 -18.46 27.37
CA GLU A 364 -19.47 -18.61 26.51
C GLU A 364 -18.75 -19.93 26.80
N ASN A 365 -18.39 -20.69 25.76
CA ASN A 365 -17.57 -21.88 25.86
C ASN A 365 -16.37 -21.80 24.91
N THR A 366 -15.16 -22.02 25.41
CA THR A 366 -13.95 -22.15 24.59
C THR A 366 -13.53 -23.63 24.50
N ASN A 367 -13.95 -24.30 23.42
CA ASN A 367 -13.72 -25.70 23.03
C ASN A 367 -13.24 -26.75 24.07
N GLY A 368 -14.22 -27.40 24.73
CA GLY A 368 -14.37 -28.87 24.78
C GLY A 368 -13.40 -29.72 25.61
N GLN A 369 -12.18 -29.26 25.84
CA GLN A 369 -11.46 -29.54 27.07
C GLN A 369 -11.62 -28.27 27.91
N LEU A 370 -11.84 -28.41 29.21
CA LEU A 370 -11.34 -27.43 30.18
C LEU A 370 -9.80 -27.38 30.00
N THR A 371 -9.28 -26.89 28.88
CA THR A 371 -8.00 -26.23 28.95
C THR A 371 -8.30 -25.11 29.90
N ASN A 372 -7.75 -25.22 31.09
CA ASN A 372 -7.45 -24.10 31.95
C ASN A 372 -6.73 -23.05 31.07
N ILE A 373 -7.49 -22.30 30.28
CA ILE A 373 -7.38 -20.87 30.25
C ILE A 373 -7.81 -20.47 31.67
N GLN A 374 -6.97 -20.79 32.66
CA GLN A 374 -6.83 -19.96 33.83
C GLN A 374 -6.30 -18.63 33.26
N ILE A 375 -7.19 -17.84 32.67
CA ILE A 375 -7.09 -16.40 32.84
C ILE A 375 -7.10 -16.27 34.36
N PHE A 376 -5.93 -15.92 34.90
CA PHE A 376 -5.61 -15.82 36.31
C PHE A 376 -6.83 -15.53 37.21
N GLN A 377 -7.10 -16.42 38.17
CA GLN A 377 -7.87 -16.19 39.40
C GLN A 377 -9.20 -15.41 39.28
N LEU A 378 -9.98 -15.61 38.21
CA LEU A 378 -11.41 -15.36 38.27
C LEU A 378 -12.08 -16.72 38.46
N ASP A 379 -12.35 -17.12 39.71
CA ASP A 379 -13.09 -18.34 40.08
C ASP A 379 -14.58 -18.29 39.63
N GLN A 380 -14.92 -17.43 38.68
CA GLN A 380 -16.25 -17.25 38.12
C GLN A 380 -16.26 -17.75 36.66
N PRO A 381 -17.25 -18.57 36.26
CA PRO A 381 -17.37 -19.06 34.89
C PRO A 381 -17.36 -17.88 33.90
N LEU A 382 -16.61 -18.04 32.82
CA LEU A 382 -16.46 -17.06 31.74
C LEU A 382 -17.85 -16.68 31.20
N THR A 383 -18.30 -15.52 31.68
CA THR A 383 -19.35 -14.65 31.16
C THR A 383 -20.55 -15.31 30.51
N SER A 384 -21.62 -15.40 31.29
CA SER A 384 -22.96 -15.46 30.74
C SER A 384 -23.39 -14.10 30.20
N PHE A 385 -23.63 -14.00 28.91
CA PHE A 385 -24.29 -12.85 28.30
C PHE A 385 -25.78 -12.91 28.61
N LEU A 386 -26.39 -11.79 28.98
CA LEU A 386 -27.84 -11.73 29.17
C LEU A 386 -28.46 -10.89 28.06
N PHE A 387 -29.50 -11.42 27.43
CA PHE A 387 -30.37 -10.66 26.55
C PHE A 387 -31.75 -10.52 27.20
N ASP A 388 -32.32 -9.32 27.11
CA ASP A 388 -33.70 -9.08 27.52
C ASP A 388 -34.71 -9.64 26.49
N GLU A 389 -36.00 -9.50 26.78
CA GLU A 389 -37.08 -9.97 25.89
C GLU A 389 -37.15 -9.24 24.53
N PHE A 390 -36.45 -8.12 24.40
CA PHE A 390 -36.36 -7.31 23.18
C PHE A 390 -35.09 -7.59 22.38
N ASN A 391 -34.29 -8.61 22.74
CA ASN A 391 -32.99 -8.94 22.12
C ASN A 391 -31.92 -7.86 22.36
N GLN A 392 -32.04 -7.08 23.43
CA GLN A 392 -31.05 -6.08 23.78
C GLN A 392 -30.07 -6.66 24.81
N LYS A 393 -28.79 -6.29 24.66
CA LYS A 393 -27.74 -6.70 25.60
C LYS A 393 -28.04 -6.14 27.00
N THR A 394 -27.88 -6.96 28.03
CA THR A 394 -27.99 -6.58 29.44
C THR A 394 -27.01 -7.38 30.31
N GLY A 395 -26.65 -6.91 31.51
CA GLY A 395 -25.69 -7.58 32.40
C GLY A 395 -24.22 -7.39 32.01
N SER A 396 -23.33 -8.29 32.42
CA SER A 396 -21.88 -8.22 32.11
C SER A 396 -21.56 -8.84 30.74
N TRP A 397 -20.63 -8.24 30.01
CA TRP A 397 -20.28 -8.56 28.62
C TRP A 397 -18.78 -8.52 28.35
N ILE A 398 -18.36 -9.34 27.39
CA ILE A 398 -17.06 -9.29 26.73
C ILE A 398 -17.29 -9.05 25.23
N GLU A 399 -16.53 -8.12 24.64
CA GLU A 399 -16.60 -7.79 23.22
C GLU A 399 -15.23 -7.95 22.58
N TRP A 400 -15.11 -8.77 21.55
CA TRP A 400 -13.84 -9.10 20.90
C TRP A 400 -13.65 -8.33 19.59
N GLU A 401 -12.46 -7.75 19.39
CA GLU A 401 -12.02 -7.07 18.17
C GLU A 401 -10.58 -7.50 17.83
N GLY A 402 -10.45 -8.63 17.11
CA GLY A 402 -9.14 -9.17 16.74
C GLY A 402 -8.33 -9.67 17.95
N ASN A 403 -7.28 -8.94 18.35
CA ASN A 403 -6.46 -9.23 19.54
C ASN A 403 -6.86 -8.38 20.76
N LEU A 404 -7.87 -7.53 20.61
CA LEU A 404 -8.46 -6.75 21.68
C LEU A 404 -9.72 -7.45 22.18
N TYR A 405 -10.00 -7.31 23.48
CA TYR A 405 -11.37 -7.42 23.95
C TYR A 405 -11.67 -6.34 24.97
N SER A 406 -12.95 -6.00 25.10
CA SER A 406 -13.45 -5.08 26.10
C SER A 406 -14.41 -5.80 27.04
N THR A 407 -14.38 -5.53 28.34
CA THR A 407 -15.30 -6.10 29.31
C THR A 407 -16.04 -5.00 30.05
N GLY A 408 -17.35 -5.11 30.23
CA GLY A 408 -18.13 -4.16 31.02
C GLY A 408 -19.59 -4.57 31.10
N GLU A 409 -20.48 -3.63 31.43
CA GLU A 409 -21.91 -3.92 31.56
C GLU A 409 -22.76 -3.27 30.47
N TYR A 410 -23.86 -3.92 30.15
CA TYR A 410 -24.93 -3.42 29.31
C TYR A 410 -26.24 -3.30 30.10
N LYS A 411 -27.07 -2.34 29.70
CA LYS A 411 -28.49 -2.22 30.11
C LYS A 411 -29.28 -1.68 28.93
N ASN A 412 -30.33 -2.40 28.52
CA ASN A 412 -31.18 -2.05 27.38
C ASN A 412 -30.35 -1.74 26.10
N GLY A 413 -29.38 -2.62 25.81
CA GLY A 413 -28.53 -2.53 24.61
C GLY A 413 -27.49 -1.41 24.64
N LYS A 414 -27.35 -0.69 25.75
CA LYS A 414 -26.37 0.39 25.94
C LYS A 414 -25.30 0.00 26.95
N ARG A 415 -24.04 0.34 26.68
CA ARG A 415 -22.90 0.21 27.59
C ARG A 415 -23.11 1.15 28.79
N ILE A 416 -22.93 0.62 29.99
CA ILE A 416 -23.00 1.34 31.27
C ILE A 416 -21.81 0.93 32.16
N GLY A 417 -21.52 1.73 33.19
CA GLY A 417 -20.52 1.38 34.20
C GLY A 417 -19.09 1.33 33.67
N GLU A 418 -18.22 0.59 34.36
CA GLU A 418 -16.80 0.45 33.97
C GLU A 418 -16.64 -0.51 32.79
N TRP A 419 -15.84 -0.08 31.82
CA TRP A 419 -15.47 -0.84 30.64
C TRP A 419 -13.96 -0.89 30.52
N ASP A 420 -13.39 -2.09 30.58
CA ASP A 420 -11.95 -2.32 30.52
C ASP A 420 -11.56 -2.90 29.16
N ILE A 421 -10.44 -2.46 28.60
CA ILE A 421 -9.93 -2.95 27.32
C ILE A 421 -8.63 -3.70 27.56
N PHE A 422 -8.57 -4.94 27.07
CA PHE A 422 -7.44 -5.84 27.21
C PHE A 422 -6.84 -6.19 25.85
N TRP A 423 -5.51 -6.38 25.83
CA TRP A 423 -4.80 -6.87 24.66
C TRP A 423 -4.16 -8.24 24.90
N ARG A 424 -4.23 -9.11 23.89
CA ARG A 424 -3.59 -10.44 23.90
C ARG A 424 -2.11 -10.36 23.49
N LEU A 425 -1.20 -10.50 24.44
CA LEU A 425 0.24 -10.31 24.26
C LEU A 425 0.91 -11.36 23.37
N ASP A 426 0.42 -12.60 23.41
CA ASP A 426 1.00 -13.74 22.69
C ASP A 426 0.05 -14.96 22.64
N GLN A 427 0.52 -16.04 22.01
CA GLN A 427 -0.14 -17.35 22.09
C GLN A 427 -0.15 -17.93 23.53
N LYS A 428 0.61 -17.36 24.47
CA LYS A 428 0.71 -17.84 25.86
C LYS A 428 -0.39 -17.31 26.78
N LYS A 429 -1.49 -16.82 26.20
CA LYS A 429 -2.77 -16.54 26.91
C LYS A 429 -2.66 -15.49 28.02
N SER A 430 -1.68 -14.56 27.94
CA SER A 430 -1.63 -13.42 28.86
C SER A 430 -2.36 -12.21 28.27
N PHE A 431 -3.12 -11.52 29.11
CA PHE A 431 -3.86 -10.31 28.76
C PHE A 431 -3.44 -9.17 29.67
N GLU A 432 -3.26 -7.99 29.09
CA GLU A 432 -2.93 -6.77 29.81
C GLU A 432 -4.08 -5.77 29.62
N LYS A 433 -4.58 -5.18 30.71
CA LYS A 433 -5.51 -4.03 30.65
C LYS A 433 -4.74 -2.84 30.08
N ILE A 434 -5.09 -2.42 28.88
CA ILE A 434 -4.43 -1.34 28.14
C ILE A 434 -5.32 -0.12 27.92
N GLY A 435 -6.61 -0.24 28.21
CA GLY A 435 -7.58 0.84 28.00
C GLY A 435 -8.84 0.67 28.84
N GLY A 436 -9.80 1.59 28.63
CA GLY A 436 -11.10 1.53 29.29
C GLY A 436 -11.53 2.85 29.96
N GLY A 437 -12.71 2.84 30.58
CA GLY A 437 -13.26 3.96 31.34
C GLY A 437 -14.73 3.74 31.71
N LEU A 438 -15.41 4.80 32.15
CA LEU A 438 -16.80 4.72 32.63
C LEU A 438 -17.81 5.20 31.59
N TYR A 439 -18.91 4.48 31.43
CA TYR A 439 -20.13 4.96 30.77
C TYR A 439 -21.16 5.39 31.82
N ASP A 440 -21.95 6.41 31.47
CA ASP A 440 -23.02 6.91 32.33
C ASP A 440 -24.05 5.80 32.65
N ILE A 441 -24.45 5.72 33.92
CA ILE A 441 -25.40 4.74 34.46
C ILE A 441 -26.84 5.30 34.38
N GLU A 442 -27.00 6.63 34.35
CA GLU A 442 -28.30 7.33 34.37
C GLU A 442 -28.96 7.41 32.98
N GLY A 443 -29.00 6.29 32.27
CA GLY A 443 -29.67 6.14 30.97
C GLY A 443 -31.20 6.32 30.99
N GLU A 444 -31.80 6.84 32.07
CA GLU A 444 -33.25 7.08 32.17
C GLU A 444 -33.75 8.10 31.14
N LYS A 445 -32.90 9.03 30.70
CA LYS A 445 -33.18 9.80 29.48
C LYS A 445 -32.80 8.96 28.28
N GLU A 446 -33.77 8.23 27.72
CA GLU A 446 -33.64 7.31 26.59
C GLU A 446 -32.80 7.84 25.42
N GLN A 447 -32.70 9.16 25.27
CA GLN A 447 -31.97 9.85 24.21
C GLN A 447 -30.43 9.82 24.31
N TYR A 448 -29.82 9.49 25.48
CA TYR A 448 -28.39 9.73 25.71
C TYR A 448 -27.53 8.50 26.11
N GLY A 449 -28.00 7.27 25.86
CA GLY A 449 -27.21 6.07 26.18
C GLY A 449 -25.87 5.99 25.45
N ASN A 450 -24.87 5.34 26.07
CA ASN A 450 -23.47 5.17 25.60
C ASN A 450 -22.56 6.40 25.73
N GLN A 451 -22.88 7.36 26.60
CA GLN A 451 -21.97 8.47 26.86
C GLN A 451 -20.82 8.07 27.78
N LYS A 452 -19.59 8.25 27.29
CA LYS A 452 -18.38 8.18 28.10
C LYS A 452 -18.40 9.29 29.16
N VAL A 453 -18.01 8.96 30.39
CA VAL A 453 -17.87 9.86 31.53
C VAL A 453 -16.61 9.51 32.34
N GLY A 454 -16.11 10.45 33.14
CA GLY A 454 -14.97 10.22 34.01
C GLY A 454 -13.67 9.93 33.25
N LYS A 455 -12.73 9.24 33.90
CA LYS A 455 -11.41 8.94 33.32
C LYS A 455 -11.51 7.86 32.24
N TRP A 456 -10.78 8.05 31.16
CA TRP A 456 -10.72 7.15 30.01
C TRP A 456 -9.29 6.99 29.50
N ILE A 457 -9.00 5.78 29.02
CA ILE A 457 -7.83 5.42 28.24
C ILE A 457 -8.34 4.88 26.90
N GLU A 458 -8.18 5.66 25.83
CA GLU A 458 -8.57 5.28 24.48
C GLU A 458 -7.38 4.70 23.71
N LEU A 459 -7.65 3.80 22.77
CA LEU A 459 -6.64 3.28 21.85
C LEU A 459 -6.72 4.07 20.53
N SER A 460 -5.57 4.23 19.86
CA SER A 460 -5.53 4.78 18.51
C SER A 460 -6.20 3.84 17.49
N ASP A 461 -6.79 4.38 16.43
CA ASP A 461 -7.41 3.55 15.36
C ASP A 461 -6.38 2.63 14.68
N ASP A 462 -5.12 3.06 14.66
CA ASP A 462 -3.96 2.29 14.18
C ASP A 462 -3.29 1.43 15.27
N PHE A 463 -3.97 1.13 16.38
CA PHE A 463 -3.39 0.33 17.47
C PHE A 463 -3.02 -1.08 16.98
N LYS A 464 -1.71 -1.31 16.82
CA LYS A 464 -1.11 -2.53 16.29
C LYS A 464 0.06 -2.95 17.17
N LEU A 465 0.57 -4.16 16.97
CA LEU A 465 1.67 -4.70 17.77
C LEU A 465 2.90 -3.76 17.79
N ASP A 466 3.16 -3.09 16.68
CA ASP A 466 4.28 -2.16 16.44
C ASP A 466 3.92 -0.68 16.60
N SER A 467 2.66 -0.35 16.89
CA SER A 467 2.21 1.01 17.23
C SER A 467 1.11 0.98 18.29
N GLN A 468 1.51 1.10 19.56
CA GLN A 468 0.59 1.10 20.69
C GLN A 468 0.48 2.50 21.26
N VAL A 469 -0.42 3.30 20.68
CA VAL A 469 -0.70 4.66 21.13
C VAL A 469 -2.00 4.67 21.94
N THR A 470 -1.96 5.23 23.15
CA THR A 470 -3.14 5.42 24.00
C THR A 470 -3.35 6.89 24.37
N TYR A 471 -4.60 7.29 24.58
CA TYR A 471 -5.01 8.64 24.95
C TYR A 471 -5.70 8.60 26.31
N ASN A 472 -5.09 9.21 27.32
CA ASN A 472 -5.56 9.17 28.69
C ASN A 472 -6.15 10.54 29.03
N GLY A 473 -7.41 10.61 29.42
CA GLY A 473 -8.02 11.88 29.81
C GLY A 473 -9.38 11.71 30.46
N GLU A 474 -10.18 12.76 30.47
CA GLU A 474 -11.51 12.76 31.08
C GLU A 474 -12.61 13.06 30.06
N TYR A 475 -13.75 12.41 30.26
CA TYR A 475 -14.99 12.66 29.57
C TYR A 475 -16.05 13.26 30.50
N LYS A 476 -16.86 14.17 29.96
CA LYS A 476 -18.09 14.67 30.59
C LYS A 476 -19.19 14.71 29.55
N ASN A 477 -20.30 14.03 29.80
CA ASN A 477 -21.46 13.93 28.90
C ASN A 477 -21.06 13.49 27.47
N GLY A 478 -20.20 12.48 27.36
CA GLY A 478 -19.70 11.97 26.08
C GLY A 478 -18.70 12.87 25.36
N LYS A 479 -18.22 13.96 25.98
CA LYS A 479 -17.26 14.90 25.39
C LYS A 479 -15.94 14.92 26.16
N LYS A 480 -14.82 15.01 25.44
CA LYS A 480 -13.47 15.13 26.03
C LYS A 480 -13.34 16.45 26.79
N VAL A 481 -12.83 16.42 28.01
CA VAL A 481 -12.62 17.59 28.87
C VAL A 481 -11.26 17.52 29.57
N GLY A 482 -10.78 18.67 30.04
CA GLY A 482 -9.57 18.73 30.86
C GLY A 482 -8.32 18.31 30.10
N SER A 483 -7.31 17.86 30.84
CA SER A 483 -6.04 17.41 30.27
C SER A 483 -6.16 16.01 29.67
N TRP A 484 -5.57 15.83 28.50
CA TRP A 484 -5.47 14.59 27.76
C TRP A 484 -4.00 14.32 27.45
N GLU A 485 -3.49 13.20 27.92
CA GLU A 485 -2.10 12.77 27.76
C GLU A 485 -2.03 11.66 26.70
N VAL A 486 -1.00 11.67 25.87
CA VAL A 486 -0.80 10.65 24.84
C VAL A 486 0.41 9.81 25.22
N TYR A 487 0.21 8.51 25.35
CA TYR A 487 1.25 7.55 25.69
C TYR A 487 1.55 6.65 24.50
N TRP A 488 2.80 6.24 24.38
CA TRP A 488 3.22 5.23 23.42
C TRP A 488 4.08 4.17 24.07
N ARG A 489 3.90 2.94 23.60
CA ARG A 489 4.70 1.78 24.00
C ARG A 489 5.22 1.07 22.76
N MET A 490 6.53 0.80 22.74
CA MET A 490 7.21 0.13 21.62
C MET A 490 6.99 -1.39 21.63
N ASP A 491 6.97 -1.97 22.82
CA ASP A 491 6.77 -3.39 23.11
C ASP A 491 6.16 -3.44 24.50
N PHE A 492 5.24 -4.37 24.75
CA PHE A 492 4.60 -4.60 26.03
C PHE A 492 5.56 -4.79 27.20
N LYS A 493 6.79 -5.24 26.93
CA LYS A 493 7.84 -5.36 27.95
C LYS A 493 8.43 -4.04 28.40
N LYS A 494 8.15 -2.93 27.71
CA LYS A 494 8.67 -1.60 28.01
C LYS A 494 7.59 -0.74 28.65
N PRO A 495 7.95 0.17 29.58
CA PRO A 495 7.01 1.12 30.13
C PRO A 495 6.43 2.02 29.02
N GLN A 496 5.19 2.47 29.23
CA GLN A 496 4.61 3.54 28.41
C GLN A 496 5.44 4.83 28.59
N VAL A 497 5.59 5.58 27.51
CA VAL A 497 6.25 6.89 27.51
C VAL A 497 5.22 7.91 27.07
N GLN A 498 5.05 8.98 27.85
CA GLN A 498 4.23 10.12 27.42
C GLN A 498 4.93 10.81 26.25
N ILE A 499 4.25 10.88 25.12
CA ILE A 499 4.75 11.44 23.86
C ILE A 499 3.94 12.64 23.36
N GLY A 500 2.81 12.94 23.98
CA GLY A 500 2.03 14.12 23.63
C GLY A 500 0.86 14.40 24.56
N GLY A 501 -0.08 15.22 24.09
CA GLY A 501 -1.25 15.62 24.85
C GLY A 501 -1.56 17.12 24.80
N GLY A 502 -2.60 17.53 25.50
CA GLY A 502 -3.03 18.91 25.67
C GLY A 502 -4.33 18.99 26.46
N SER A 503 -5.10 20.07 26.35
CA SER A 503 -6.37 20.22 27.07
C SER A 503 -7.58 20.46 26.18
N TYR A 504 -8.73 19.96 26.60
CA TYR A 504 -10.03 20.27 26.01
C TYR A 504 -10.85 21.17 26.93
N LYS A 505 -11.53 22.15 26.32
CA LYS A 505 -12.49 23.03 26.98
C LYS A 505 -13.90 22.73 26.48
N LEU A 506 -14.85 22.65 27.41
CA LEU A 506 -16.27 22.60 27.07
C LEU A 506 -16.74 24.01 26.70
N PRO A 507 -17.40 24.19 25.54
CA PRO A 507 -18.08 25.44 25.25
C PRO A 507 -19.27 25.65 26.20
N GLU A 508 -19.62 26.91 26.48
CA GLU A 508 -20.80 27.26 27.32
C GLU A 508 -22.10 26.65 26.78
N ASN A 509 -22.21 26.53 25.46
CA ASN A 509 -23.30 25.80 24.83
C ASN A 509 -23.00 24.29 24.82
N GLU A 510 -23.60 23.57 25.76
CA GLU A 510 -23.46 22.11 25.90
C GLU A 510 -23.82 21.31 24.65
N LYS A 511 -24.44 21.89 23.63
CA LYS A 511 -24.68 21.21 22.34
C LYS A 511 -23.44 21.15 21.45
N LEU A 512 -22.49 22.07 21.60
CA LEU A 512 -21.27 22.13 20.78
C LEU A 512 -20.23 21.10 21.23
N LEU A 513 -19.44 20.56 20.30
CA LEU A 513 -18.35 19.62 20.60
C LEU A 513 -17.29 20.28 21.49
N SER A 514 -16.59 19.46 22.30
CA SER A 514 -15.44 19.98 23.04
C SER A 514 -14.34 20.44 22.10
N GLN A 515 -13.63 21.47 22.51
CA GLN A 515 -12.63 22.14 21.67
C GLN A 515 -11.26 21.98 22.31
N LYS A 516 -10.25 21.66 21.49
CA LYS A 516 -8.86 21.74 21.93
C LYS A 516 -8.53 23.18 22.33
N ASP A 517 -7.81 23.33 23.43
CA ASP A 517 -7.47 24.61 24.03
C ASP A 517 -6.09 24.52 24.69
N GLY A 518 -5.33 25.62 24.68
CA GLY A 518 -4.01 25.71 25.31
C GLY A 518 -2.89 25.02 24.51
N LYS A 519 -1.82 24.63 25.21
CA LYS A 519 -0.66 23.96 24.58
C LYS A 519 -1.01 22.52 24.21
N TRP A 520 -0.54 22.10 23.03
CA TRP A 520 -0.77 20.77 22.49
C TRP A 520 0.49 20.19 21.86
N ILE A 521 0.64 18.88 22.00
CA ILE A 521 1.58 18.01 21.29
C ILE A 521 0.74 16.96 20.56
N GLU A 522 0.62 17.09 19.25
CA GLU A 522 -0.09 16.14 18.39
C GLU A 522 0.88 15.13 17.78
N LEU A 523 0.40 13.94 17.46
CA LEU A 523 1.17 12.95 16.71
C LEU A 523 0.89 13.08 15.22
N SER A 524 1.83 12.70 14.36
CA SER A 524 1.55 12.54 12.94
C SER A 524 0.65 11.35 12.67
N ASP A 525 -0.07 11.43 11.55
CA ASP A 525 -0.75 10.27 10.98
C ASP A 525 0.27 9.15 10.74
N GLY A 526 -0.08 7.93 11.15
CA GLY A 526 0.82 6.79 11.09
C GLY A 526 2.02 6.86 12.04
N TYR A 527 1.93 7.57 13.18
CA TYR A 527 2.96 7.56 14.21
C TYR A 527 3.30 6.11 14.61
N LYS A 528 4.56 5.72 14.45
CA LYS A 528 5.06 4.35 14.69
C LYS A 528 6.56 4.36 14.91
N LEU A 529 7.17 3.18 15.09
CA LEU A 529 8.59 3.06 15.45
C LEU A 529 9.55 3.81 14.50
N ASP A 530 9.30 3.78 13.19
CA ASP A 530 10.10 4.46 12.15
C ASP A 530 9.61 5.87 11.78
N SER A 531 8.49 6.34 12.36
CA SER A 531 7.94 7.69 12.15
C SER A 531 7.44 8.28 13.47
N GLN A 532 8.37 8.86 14.24
CA GLN A 532 8.08 9.49 15.53
C GLN A 532 8.02 11.01 15.39
N VAL A 533 7.03 11.50 14.63
CA VAL A 533 6.81 12.94 14.42
C VAL A 533 5.75 13.47 15.38
N THR A 534 6.02 14.63 15.98
CA THR A 534 5.07 15.35 16.82
C THR A 534 4.95 16.83 16.41
N TYR A 535 3.78 17.41 16.62
CA TYR A 535 3.46 18.81 16.32
C TYR A 535 3.13 19.55 17.60
N ASN A 536 3.95 20.54 17.95
CA ASN A 536 3.83 21.27 19.20
C ASN A 536 3.36 22.69 18.93
N GLY A 537 2.25 23.11 19.53
CA GLY A 537 1.76 24.47 19.38
C GLY A 537 0.64 24.80 20.32
N VAL A 538 -0.15 25.83 19.99
CA VAL A 538 -1.27 26.29 20.80
C VAL A 538 -2.56 26.19 20.03
N TYR A 539 -3.60 25.74 20.71
CA TYR A 539 -4.98 25.81 20.28
C TYR A 539 -5.72 26.91 21.05
N GLU A 540 -6.59 27.63 20.35
CA GLU A 540 -7.58 28.54 20.93
C GLU A 540 -8.93 28.29 20.28
N LYS A 541 -9.97 28.02 21.08
CA LYS A 541 -11.33 27.72 20.58
C LYS A 541 -11.36 26.60 19.51
N GLY A 542 -10.55 25.57 19.71
CA GLY A 542 -10.45 24.42 18.79
C GLY A 542 -9.66 24.70 17.51
N LYS A 543 -8.98 25.86 17.43
CA LYS A 543 -8.21 26.30 16.27
C LYS A 543 -6.72 26.42 16.58
N LYS A 544 -5.85 25.98 15.67
CA LYS A 544 -4.40 26.17 15.77
C LYS A 544 -4.06 27.65 15.61
N VAL A 545 -3.31 28.20 16.56
CA VAL A 545 -2.86 29.60 16.54
C VAL A 545 -1.36 29.70 16.83
N GLY A 546 -0.75 30.80 16.41
CA GLY A 546 0.64 31.12 16.73
C GLY A 546 1.64 30.13 16.13
N ARG A 547 2.80 29.99 16.78
CA ARG A 547 3.89 29.12 16.33
C ARG A 547 3.57 27.64 16.60
N TRP A 548 3.77 26.82 15.57
CA TRP A 548 3.70 25.37 15.61
C TRP A 548 5.03 24.79 15.14
N ASP A 549 5.70 24.04 16.01
CA ASP A 549 6.98 23.39 15.73
C ASP A 549 6.79 21.90 15.48
N ILE A 550 7.56 21.34 14.55
CA ILE A 550 7.53 19.92 14.20
C ILE A 550 8.78 19.27 14.77
N PHE A 551 8.58 18.27 15.61
CA PHE A 551 9.66 17.53 16.28
C PHE A 551 9.73 16.10 15.77
N TRP A 552 10.94 15.56 15.65
CA TRP A 552 11.17 14.18 15.24
C TRP A 552 12.38 13.57 15.93
N ARG A 553 12.36 12.24 16.11
CA ARG A 553 13.53 11.45 16.51
C ARG A 553 13.56 10.12 15.77
N VAL A 554 14.77 9.62 15.51
CA VAL A 554 14.99 8.29 14.89
C VAL A 554 14.50 7.16 15.80
N ASP A 555 14.73 7.31 17.10
CA ASP A 555 14.46 6.30 18.11
C ASP A 555 14.27 6.97 19.49
N GLN A 556 13.72 6.25 20.46
CA GLN A 556 13.48 6.77 21.82
C GLN A 556 14.74 7.20 22.57
N LYS A 557 15.93 6.74 22.15
CA LYS A 557 17.19 7.05 22.83
C LYS A 557 17.73 8.41 22.42
N ARG A 558 17.30 8.95 21.28
CA ARG A 558 17.71 10.27 20.79
C ARG A 558 16.73 11.34 21.24
N PRO A 559 17.22 12.56 21.55
CA PRO A 559 16.35 13.69 21.82
C PRO A 559 15.52 14.02 20.57
N LEU A 560 14.36 14.65 20.78
CA LEU A 560 13.57 15.22 19.70
C LEU A 560 14.32 16.39 19.07
N GLU A 561 14.42 16.40 17.75
CA GLU A 561 14.98 17.48 16.94
C GLU A 561 13.82 18.28 16.33
N ILE A 562 13.90 19.62 16.36
CA ILE A 562 12.98 20.47 15.59
C ILE A 562 13.37 20.34 14.12
N ILE A 563 12.48 19.78 13.31
CA ILE A 563 12.69 19.55 11.88
C ILE A 563 11.79 20.41 11.01
N GLY A 564 10.84 21.14 11.59
CA GLY A 564 9.98 22.02 10.82
C GLY A 564 9.00 22.83 11.64
N GLY A 565 7.95 23.34 10.99
CA GLY A 565 6.93 24.19 11.61
C GLY A 565 6.74 25.55 10.95
N GLY A 566 5.84 26.34 11.51
CA GLY A 566 5.49 27.68 11.02
C GLY A 566 4.46 28.37 11.91
N THR A 567 3.86 29.46 11.43
CA THR A 567 2.89 30.25 12.19
C THR A 567 1.49 30.21 11.58
N TYR A 568 0.49 30.04 12.42
CA TYR A 568 -0.91 30.23 12.05
C TYR A 568 -1.34 31.65 12.40
N TYR A 569 -1.94 32.34 11.43
CA TYR A 569 -2.52 33.66 11.63
C TYR A 569 -3.92 33.52 12.26
N GLU A 570 -4.20 34.33 13.27
CA GLU A 570 -5.50 34.40 13.90
C GLU A 570 -6.29 35.56 13.28
N ASP A 571 -7.26 35.25 12.41
CA ASP A 571 -8.24 36.25 11.99
C ASP A 571 -9.43 36.25 12.96
N HIS A 572 -9.50 37.27 13.81
CA HIS A 572 -10.64 37.46 14.72
C HIS A 572 -11.94 37.84 14.00
N SER A 573 -11.89 38.19 12.70
CA SER A 573 -13.03 38.76 11.96
C SER A 573 -13.87 37.73 11.19
N ASN A 574 -13.34 36.54 10.90
CA ASN A 574 -14.07 35.52 10.13
C ASN A 574 -14.03 34.12 10.75
N VAL A 575 -15.20 33.47 10.75
CA VAL A 575 -15.41 32.12 11.30
C VAL A 575 -14.61 31.05 10.53
N LYS A 576 -14.12 31.33 9.31
CA LYS A 576 -13.54 30.34 8.40
C LYS A 576 -12.01 30.22 8.50
N GLN A 577 -11.58 29.05 9.00
CA GLN A 577 -10.26 28.38 8.91
C GLN A 577 -9.02 29.06 9.52
N ASN A 578 -8.07 28.22 9.98
CA ASN A 578 -6.77 28.63 10.49
C ASN A 578 -5.80 28.62 9.33
N TRP A 579 -5.36 29.80 8.91
CA TRP A 579 -4.48 29.92 7.77
C TRP A 579 -3.03 29.89 8.22
N LYS A 580 -2.24 29.08 7.52
CA LYS A 580 -0.78 29.14 7.60
C LYS A 580 -0.35 30.50 7.04
N ASP A 581 0.60 31.13 7.69
CA ASP A 581 1.16 32.42 7.29
C ASP A 581 2.65 32.50 7.62
N GLY A 582 3.42 33.22 6.80
CA GLY A 582 4.86 33.39 6.93
C GLY A 582 5.66 32.16 6.50
N LYS A 583 6.88 32.01 7.05
CA LYS A 583 7.79 30.91 6.70
C LYS A 583 7.34 29.58 7.32
N TRP A 584 7.31 28.55 6.49
CA TRP A 584 6.89 27.20 6.86
C TRP A 584 7.88 26.14 6.39
N ILE A 585 8.02 25.11 7.21
CA ILE A 585 8.68 23.86 6.87
C ILE A 585 7.66 22.74 7.08
N GLU A 586 7.26 22.08 6.00
CA GLU A 586 6.31 20.96 6.01
C GLU A 586 7.04 19.63 5.84
N LEU A 587 6.48 18.55 6.36
CA LEU A 587 6.98 17.21 6.07
C LEU A 587 6.31 16.67 4.81
N SER A 588 7.02 15.84 4.04
CA SER A 588 6.38 15.08 2.97
C SER A 588 5.44 14.02 3.54
N ASP A 589 4.48 13.58 2.71
CA ASP A 589 3.71 12.38 3.02
C ASP A 589 4.64 11.18 3.16
N GLY A 590 4.36 10.34 4.16
CA GLY A 590 5.19 9.17 4.46
C GLY A 590 6.56 9.49 5.09
N PHE A 591 6.74 10.67 5.70
CA PHE A 591 7.96 11.01 6.44
C PHE A 591 8.31 9.94 7.48
N LYS A 592 9.47 9.32 7.33
CA LYS A 592 9.94 8.21 8.18
C LYS A 592 11.46 8.10 8.14
N LYS A 593 12.03 7.16 8.89
CA LYS A 593 13.48 6.99 9.04
C LYS A 593 14.24 6.93 7.70
N ASP A 594 13.73 6.21 6.71
CA ASP A 594 14.31 6.04 5.38
C ASP A 594 13.71 6.99 4.32
N SER A 595 12.91 7.98 4.72
CA SER A 595 12.40 9.03 3.83
C SER A 595 12.15 10.31 4.63
N GLN A 596 13.19 11.13 4.76
CA GLN A 596 13.13 12.38 5.53
C GLN A 596 13.16 13.57 4.58
N VAL A 597 11.99 13.91 4.04
CA VAL A 597 11.81 15.02 3.10
C VAL A 597 10.99 16.13 3.76
N THR A 598 11.45 17.36 3.58
CA THR A 598 10.76 18.57 4.01
C THR A 598 10.57 19.56 2.86
N HIS A 599 9.53 20.38 2.96
CA HIS A 599 9.19 21.44 2.02
C HIS A 599 9.25 22.79 2.73
N ASN A 600 10.18 23.65 2.31
CA ASN A 600 10.44 24.92 2.95
C ASN A 600 9.96 26.05 2.04
N GLY A 601 9.10 26.93 2.53
CA GLY A 601 8.67 28.08 1.75
C GLY A 601 7.86 29.07 2.58
N GLU A 602 7.06 29.88 1.90
CA GLU A 602 6.23 30.90 2.53
C GLU A 602 4.75 30.67 2.21
N TYR A 603 3.92 30.86 3.23
CA TYR A 603 2.49 30.97 3.11
C TYR A 603 2.05 32.42 3.25
N LYS A 604 1.01 32.79 2.48
CA LYS A 604 0.30 34.06 2.62
C LYS A 604 -1.19 33.79 2.52
N ASN A 605 -1.94 34.12 3.57
CA ASN A 605 -3.38 33.85 3.66
C ASN A 605 -3.74 32.37 3.38
N GLY A 606 -2.94 31.44 3.89
CA GLY A 606 -3.17 30.00 3.72
C GLY A 606 -2.73 29.43 2.36
N ASN A 607 -2.24 30.26 1.44
CA ASN A 607 -1.75 29.82 0.13
C ASN A 607 -0.21 29.82 0.09
N LYS A 608 0.36 28.81 -0.56
CA LYS A 608 1.80 28.78 -0.85
C LYS A 608 2.15 29.88 -1.85
N VAL A 609 3.16 30.68 -1.54
CA VAL A 609 3.66 31.76 -2.40
C VAL A 609 5.18 31.72 -2.52
N GLY A 610 5.71 32.29 -3.61
CA GLY A 610 7.15 32.47 -3.78
C GLY A 610 7.91 31.15 -3.92
N ARG A 611 9.19 31.16 -3.53
CA ARG A 611 10.09 30.01 -3.65
C ARG A 611 9.78 28.96 -2.57
N TRP A 612 9.68 27.71 -3.00
CA TRP A 612 9.54 26.53 -2.16
C TRP A 612 10.64 25.52 -2.47
N ASP A 613 11.47 25.21 -1.48
CA ASP A 613 12.60 24.29 -1.59
C ASP A 613 12.24 22.91 -1.03
N ILE A 614 12.71 21.86 -1.69
CA ILE A 614 12.58 20.47 -1.21
C ILE A 614 13.92 20.06 -0.63
N ILE A 615 13.91 19.72 0.65
CA ILE A 615 15.11 19.40 1.42
C ILE A 615 15.02 17.96 1.94
N TYR A 616 16.06 17.18 1.72
CA TYR A 616 16.12 15.76 2.05
C TYR A 616 17.31 15.47 2.97
N ARG A 617 17.11 14.55 3.92
CA ARG A 617 18.17 13.98 4.75
C ARG A 617 18.19 12.46 4.61
N HIS A 618 19.28 11.94 4.06
CA HIS A 618 19.52 10.49 4.03
C HIS A 618 19.61 9.94 5.46
N SER A 619 19.09 8.74 5.73
CA SER A 619 19.04 8.17 7.09
C SER A 619 20.40 8.09 7.79
N ASP A 620 21.46 7.84 7.03
CA ASP A 620 22.85 7.78 7.52
C ASP A 620 23.54 9.16 7.64
N LYS A 621 22.93 10.25 7.18
CA LYS A 621 23.49 11.61 7.25
C LYS A 621 22.80 12.41 8.35
N LYS A 622 23.55 13.32 8.97
CA LYS A 622 22.99 14.31 9.91
C LYS A 622 22.44 15.55 9.20
N GLU A 623 23.08 15.93 8.10
CA GLU A 623 22.79 17.16 7.38
C GLU A 623 21.72 16.95 6.31
N PHE A 624 20.90 17.98 6.15
CA PHE A 624 19.91 18.12 5.11
C PHE A 624 20.56 18.72 3.85
N GLU A 625 20.10 18.27 2.68
CA GLU A 625 20.53 18.77 1.38
C GLU A 625 19.30 19.19 0.56
N GLN A 626 19.40 20.32 -0.13
CA GLN A 626 18.36 20.76 -1.05
C GLN A 626 18.41 19.90 -2.32
N ILE A 627 17.33 19.20 -2.62
CA ILE A 627 17.24 18.29 -3.77
C ILE A 627 16.22 18.72 -4.82
N GLY A 628 15.39 19.72 -4.52
CA GLY A 628 14.40 20.21 -5.46
C GLY A 628 13.67 21.47 -5.03
N GLY A 629 12.48 21.68 -5.60
CA GLY A 629 11.66 22.87 -5.37
C GLY A 629 11.37 23.68 -6.63
N GLY A 630 10.61 24.76 -6.45
CA GLY A 630 10.19 25.68 -7.50
C GLY A 630 9.44 26.87 -6.91
N SER A 631 8.66 27.58 -7.72
CA SER A 631 7.93 28.76 -7.27
C SER A 631 6.42 28.61 -7.40
N TYR A 632 5.68 29.22 -6.47
CA TYR A 632 4.23 29.40 -6.54
C TYR A 632 3.91 30.85 -6.88
N LYS A 633 2.90 31.04 -7.73
CA LYS A 633 2.44 32.35 -8.14
C LYS A 633 1.64 33.02 -7.03
N GLU A 634 1.97 34.27 -6.72
CA GLU A 634 1.27 35.03 -5.68
C GLU A 634 -0.15 35.38 -6.12
N GLY A 635 -1.14 35.22 -5.23
CA GLY A 635 -2.54 35.56 -5.47
C GLY A 635 -3.38 34.47 -6.16
N GLU A 636 -2.76 33.36 -6.58
CA GLU A 636 -3.46 32.19 -7.13
C GLU A 636 -3.27 30.99 -6.20
N GLU A 637 -4.37 30.31 -5.86
CA GLU A 637 -4.37 29.23 -4.87
C GLU A 637 -3.42 28.09 -5.27
N ASN A 638 -2.27 28.02 -4.59
CA ASN A 638 -1.25 26.97 -4.73
C ASN A 638 -0.83 26.68 -6.18
N GLN A 639 -0.85 27.69 -7.04
CA GLN A 639 -0.52 27.54 -8.46
C GLN A 639 1.00 27.55 -8.67
N LYS A 640 1.57 26.39 -9.02
CA LYS A 640 2.99 26.26 -9.39
C LYS A 640 3.30 27.02 -10.68
N ASP A 641 4.46 27.66 -10.73
CA ASP A 641 4.93 28.46 -11.87
C ASP A 641 6.45 28.38 -12.03
N GLY A 642 6.93 28.48 -13.27
CA GLY A 642 8.34 28.46 -13.62
C GLY A 642 9.02 27.10 -13.47
N LYS A 643 10.35 27.10 -13.28
CA LYS A 643 11.14 25.86 -13.18
C LYS A 643 10.89 25.13 -11.87
N TRP A 644 10.68 23.83 -11.95
CA TRP A 644 10.40 22.95 -10.81
C TRP A 644 11.23 21.68 -10.84
N ILE A 645 11.58 21.21 -9.64
CA ILE A 645 12.08 19.86 -9.39
C ILE A 645 11.13 19.20 -8.39
N GLU A 646 10.50 18.10 -8.80
CA GLU A 646 9.58 17.30 -8.00
C GLU A 646 10.20 15.97 -7.60
N LEU A 647 9.69 15.35 -6.53
CA LEU A 647 10.07 13.99 -6.14
C LEU A 647 9.11 12.98 -6.76
N SER A 648 9.57 11.75 -6.95
CA SER A 648 8.67 10.64 -7.25
C SER A 648 7.81 10.22 -6.08
N ASP A 649 6.68 9.62 -6.38
CA ASP A 649 5.90 8.89 -5.40
C ASP A 649 6.78 7.79 -4.78
N GLY A 650 6.70 7.64 -3.46
CA GLY A 650 7.53 6.69 -2.72
C GLY A 650 9.02 7.05 -2.63
N PHE A 651 9.40 8.32 -2.87
CA PHE A 651 10.77 8.80 -2.67
C PHE A 651 11.31 8.37 -1.29
N LYS A 652 12.44 7.67 -1.28
CA LYS A 652 13.09 7.12 -0.08
C LYS A 652 14.57 6.87 -0.35
N ASP A 653 15.33 6.49 0.67
CA ASP A 653 16.78 6.24 0.57
C ASP A 653 17.13 5.28 -0.57
N SER A 654 16.31 4.24 -0.81
CA SER A 654 16.52 3.26 -1.88
C SER A 654 15.86 3.62 -3.22
N SER A 655 15.09 4.71 -3.32
CA SER A 655 14.49 5.18 -4.57
C SER A 655 14.44 6.70 -4.59
N GLN A 656 15.52 7.30 -5.10
CA GLN A 656 15.70 8.76 -5.14
C GLN A 656 15.53 9.26 -6.58
N VAL A 657 14.29 9.31 -7.04
CA VAL A 657 13.93 9.83 -8.36
C VAL A 657 13.38 11.25 -8.23
N ILE A 658 13.83 12.14 -9.09
CA ILE A 658 13.30 13.49 -9.23
C ILE A 658 12.87 13.79 -10.68
N TYR A 659 11.91 14.68 -10.82
CA TYR A 659 11.40 15.18 -12.10
C TYR A 659 11.71 16.66 -12.23
N LYS A 660 12.46 17.06 -13.25
CA LYS A 660 12.85 18.46 -13.48
C LYS A 660 12.19 18.99 -14.74
N GLY A 661 11.44 20.08 -14.64
CA GLY A 661 10.81 20.72 -15.80
C GLY A 661 10.24 22.09 -15.47
N GLU A 662 9.22 22.50 -16.21
CA GLU A 662 8.59 23.82 -16.06
C GLU A 662 7.07 23.70 -15.88
N TYR A 663 6.53 24.57 -15.04
CA TYR A 663 5.12 24.82 -14.87
C TYR A 663 4.74 26.16 -15.48
N LYS A 664 3.57 26.22 -16.11
CA LYS A 664 2.91 27.45 -16.52
C LYS A 664 1.46 27.39 -16.07
N ASN A 665 1.08 28.33 -15.20
CA ASN A 665 -0.27 28.37 -14.61
C ASN A 665 -0.70 27.05 -13.94
N GLY A 666 0.21 26.39 -13.24
CA GLY A 666 -0.04 25.12 -12.55
C GLY A 666 -0.13 23.89 -13.47
N ILE A 667 0.18 24.03 -14.76
CA ILE A 667 0.25 22.92 -15.73
C ILE A 667 1.71 22.65 -16.07
N LYS A 668 2.12 21.37 -16.15
CA LYS A 668 3.45 21.02 -16.64
C LYS A 668 3.54 21.32 -18.13
N VAL A 669 4.59 22.01 -18.55
CA VAL A 669 4.84 22.37 -19.95
C VAL A 669 6.26 22.01 -20.36
N GLY A 670 6.49 21.86 -21.68
CA GLY A 670 7.83 21.68 -22.24
C GLY A 670 8.50 20.38 -21.80
N ARG A 671 9.84 20.37 -21.81
CA ARG A 671 10.65 19.19 -21.46
C ARG A 671 10.66 18.96 -19.95
N TRP A 672 10.42 17.70 -19.57
CA TRP A 672 10.53 17.19 -18.21
C TRP A 672 11.51 16.03 -18.18
N ASP A 673 12.64 16.22 -17.51
CA ASP A 673 13.69 15.22 -17.34
C ASP A 673 13.43 14.38 -16.09
N VAL A 674 13.67 13.07 -16.20
CA VAL A 674 13.66 12.14 -15.06
C VAL A 674 15.10 11.89 -14.66
N LEU A 675 15.43 12.23 -13.42
CA LEU A 675 16.76 12.00 -12.87
C LEU A 675 16.69 11.04 -11.69
N PHE A 676 17.67 10.14 -11.61
CA PHE A 676 17.81 9.19 -10.52
C PHE A 676 19.16 9.39 -9.85
N ARG A 677 19.18 9.38 -8.51
CA ARG A 677 20.45 9.51 -7.80
C ARG A 677 21.22 8.19 -7.83
N GLN A 678 22.34 8.20 -8.55
CA GLN A 678 23.36 7.16 -8.43
C GLN A 678 24.45 7.67 -7.48
N LEU A 679 24.65 6.96 -6.36
CA LEU A 679 25.62 7.33 -5.32
C LEU A 679 25.34 8.73 -4.71
N LYS A 680 25.96 9.79 -5.25
CA LYS A 680 25.86 11.17 -4.77
C LYS A 680 25.33 12.15 -5.82
N THR A 681 25.22 11.74 -7.08
CA THR A 681 24.87 12.62 -8.20
C THR A 681 23.57 12.17 -8.87
N PHE A 682 22.78 13.13 -9.32
CA PHE A 682 21.58 12.84 -10.11
C PHE A 682 21.98 12.67 -11.57
N GLU A 683 21.65 11.51 -12.14
CA GLU A 683 21.85 11.20 -13.55
C GLU A 683 20.51 11.22 -14.26
N GLN A 684 20.46 11.81 -15.44
CA GLN A 684 19.27 11.74 -16.28
C GLN A 684 19.09 10.31 -16.78
N ILE A 685 17.99 9.67 -16.41
CA ILE A 685 17.61 8.32 -16.82
C ILE A 685 16.42 8.31 -17.79
N GLY A 686 15.77 9.45 -17.98
CA GLY A 686 14.57 9.53 -18.80
C GLY A 686 13.99 10.93 -18.94
N GLY A 687 12.68 10.97 -19.20
CA GLY A 687 11.93 12.20 -19.45
C GLY A 687 11.16 12.21 -20.75
N GLY A 688 10.44 13.30 -20.98
CA GLY A 688 9.68 13.57 -22.20
C GLY A 688 9.11 14.98 -22.17
N SER A 689 8.20 15.30 -23.09
CA SER A 689 7.67 16.66 -23.21
C SER A 689 6.17 16.71 -22.94
N TYR A 690 5.70 17.79 -22.35
CA TYR A 690 4.28 18.12 -22.28
C TYR A 690 3.92 19.15 -23.35
N ASN A 691 2.69 19.09 -23.84
CA ASN A 691 2.16 20.08 -24.75
C ASN A 691 2.02 21.43 -24.02
N ASP A 692 2.39 22.53 -24.69
CA ASP A 692 2.32 23.89 -24.16
C ASP A 692 0.98 24.59 -24.50
N ARG A 693 0.13 23.93 -25.30
CA ARG A 693 -1.21 24.42 -25.64
C ARG A 693 -2.13 24.43 -24.41
N ILE A 694 -2.43 25.64 -23.94
CA ILE A 694 -3.50 25.88 -22.98
C ILE A 694 -4.80 25.94 -23.79
N GLU A 695 -5.62 24.89 -23.74
CA GLU A 695 -6.92 24.90 -24.40
C GLU A 695 -7.88 25.87 -23.69
N GLN A 696 -8.70 26.55 -24.49
CA GLN A 696 -9.64 27.58 -24.05
C GLN A 696 -10.69 27.08 -23.03
N TYR A 697 -10.84 25.76 -22.88
CA TYR A 697 -11.88 25.12 -22.06
C TYR A 697 -11.36 24.24 -20.92
N GLY A 698 -10.05 24.16 -20.67
CA GLY A 698 -9.54 23.36 -19.56
C GLY A 698 -8.03 23.22 -19.52
N LYS A 699 -7.49 22.97 -18.32
CA LYS A 699 -6.08 22.64 -18.12
C LYS A 699 -5.84 21.20 -18.55
N VAL A 700 -5.18 20.96 -19.68
CA VAL A 700 -4.82 19.58 -20.09
C VAL A 700 -3.31 19.37 -20.00
N ASN A 701 -2.88 18.55 -19.03
CA ASN A 701 -1.49 18.18 -18.81
C ASN A 701 -1.10 16.96 -19.67
N GLN A 702 -1.06 17.14 -21.00
CA GLN A 702 -0.87 16.02 -21.94
C GLN A 702 0.61 15.79 -22.27
N LYS A 703 1.09 14.57 -22.01
CA LYS A 703 2.37 14.07 -22.51
C LYS A 703 2.36 14.04 -24.05
N ASN A 704 3.48 14.41 -24.67
CA ASN A 704 3.69 14.43 -26.11
C ASN A 704 5.14 14.08 -26.48
N GLY A 705 5.34 13.48 -27.65
CA GLY A 705 6.65 13.08 -28.18
C GLY A 705 7.26 11.88 -27.44
N ARG A 706 8.58 11.71 -27.54
CA ARG A 706 9.28 10.58 -26.92
C ARG A 706 9.33 10.70 -25.40
N TRP A 707 9.05 9.60 -24.72
CA TRP A 707 9.01 9.48 -23.26
C TRP A 707 9.78 8.26 -22.78
N VAL A 708 10.39 8.41 -21.61
CA VAL A 708 10.91 7.33 -20.78
C VAL A 708 10.17 7.38 -19.44
N GLU A 709 9.38 6.35 -19.15
CA GLU A 709 8.65 6.18 -17.90
C GLU A 709 9.36 5.17 -17.00
N LEU A 710 9.12 5.27 -15.69
CA LEU A 710 9.65 4.33 -14.70
C LEU A 710 8.56 3.33 -14.32
N SER A 711 8.94 2.12 -13.90
CA SER A 711 7.97 1.21 -13.26
C SER A 711 7.56 1.70 -11.88
N ASP A 712 6.37 1.29 -11.43
CA ASP A 712 5.89 1.59 -10.07
C ASP A 712 6.80 0.98 -8.98
N THR A 713 7.54 -0.07 -9.35
CA THR A 713 8.52 -0.75 -8.49
C THR A 713 9.95 -0.22 -8.68
N PHE A 714 10.13 0.93 -9.33
CA PHE A 714 11.44 1.50 -9.62
C PHE A 714 12.18 1.83 -8.32
N GLN A 715 13.32 1.19 -8.13
CA GLN A 715 14.22 1.41 -6.99
C GLN A 715 15.65 1.04 -7.37
N TYR A 716 16.60 1.28 -6.47
CA TYR A 716 18.02 1.01 -6.71
C TYR A 716 18.30 -0.39 -7.26
N SER A 717 17.64 -1.42 -6.70
CA SER A 717 17.77 -2.82 -7.10
C SER A 717 16.87 -3.25 -8.26
N ASN A 718 15.94 -2.40 -8.71
CA ASN A 718 14.99 -2.71 -9.77
C ASN A 718 14.75 -1.47 -10.65
N GLN A 719 15.55 -1.31 -11.70
CA GLN A 719 15.50 -0.13 -12.57
C GLN A 719 14.89 -0.51 -13.92
N VAL A 720 13.55 -0.58 -13.94
CA VAL A 720 12.77 -0.84 -15.16
C VAL A 720 12.27 0.48 -15.74
N THR A 721 12.46 0.66 -17.04
CA THR A 721 11.99 1.84 -17.79
C THR A 721 11.20 1.44 -19.03
N TYR A 722 10.21 2.26 -19.39
CA TYR A 722 9.36 2.10 -20.57
C TYR A 722 9.61 3.26 -21.53
N ASN A 723 10.13 2.97 -22.71
CA ASN A 723 10.54 3.96 -23.68
C ASN A 723 9.61 3.91 -24.89
N GLY A 724 8.93 5.00 -25.20
CA GLY A 724 8.07 5.06 -26.37
C GLY A 724 7.65 6.48 -26.70
N GLU A 725 6.53 6.63 -27.40
CA GLU A 725 6.02 7.93 -27.81
C GLU A 725 4.60 8.16 -27.28
N TYR A 726 4.33 9.40 -26.92
CA TYR A 726 3.01 9.90 -26.58
C TYR A 726 2.51 10.86 -27.67
N LYS A 727 1.21 10.81 -27.95
CA LYS A 727 0.49 11.81 -28.73
C LYS A 727 -0.78 12.18 -27.99
N ASN A 728 -0.93 13.47 -27.66
CA ASN A 728 -2.09 14.01 -26.92
C ASN A 728 -2.41 13.23 -25.62
N GLY A 729 -1.36 12.92 -24.84
CA GLY A 729 -1.49 12.20 -23.57
C GLY A 729 -1.71 10.69 -23.69
N LYS A 730 -1.73 10.13 -24.90
CA LYS A 730 -1.91 8.68 -25.14
C LYS A 730 -0.66 8.04 -25.72
N LYS A 731 -0.37 6.80 -25.34
CA LYS A 731 0.79 6.02 -25.83
C LYS A 731 0.55 5.60 -27.29
N VAL A 732 1.49 5.89 -28.18
CA VAL A 732 1.45 5.53 -29.61
C VAL A 732 2.70 4.75 -30.00
N GLY A 733 2.59 3.96 -31.08
CA GLY A 733 3.72 3.34 -31.73
C GLY A 733 4.47 2.33 -30.85
N ARG A 734 5.76 2.15 -31.13
CA ARG A 734 6.61 1.16 -30.43
C ARG A 734 6.97 1.64 -29.01
N TRP A 735 6.77 0.76 -28.04
CA TRP A 735 7.18 0.91 -26.65
C TRP A 735 8.12 -0.23 -26.26
N ASP A 736 9.33 0.11 -25.84
CA ASP A 736 10.36 -0.84 -25.42
C ASP A 736 10.57 -0.79 -23.90
N ILE A 737 10.81 -1.96 -23.31
CA ILE A 737 11.05 -2.09 -21.86
C ILE A 737 12.54 -2.38 -21.65
N PHE A 738 13.20 -1.53 -20.87
CA PHE A 738 14.60 -1.67 -20.52
C PHE A 738 14.76 -1.94 -19.03
N TYR A 739 15.74 -2.78 -18.70
CA TYR A 739 16.10 -3.11 -17.34
C TYR A 739 17.61 -2.93 -17.13
N LYS A 740 17.98 -2.17 -16.10
CA LYS A 740 19.37 -1.89 -15.74
C LYS A 740 19.78 -2.77 -14.56
N TYR A 741 20.72 -3.69 -14.78
CA TYR A 741 21.15 -4.65 -13.76
C TYR A 741 22.27 -4.08 -12.88
N TYR A 742 22.11 -4.19 -11.57
CA TYR A 742 23.06 -3.62 -10.60
C TYR A 742 24.42 -4.34 -10.59
N TYR A 743 24.43 -5.68 -10.63
CA TYR A 743 25.65 -6.47 -10.39
C TYR A 743 26.59 -6.62 -11.58
N GLU A 744 26.21 -6.18 -12.79
CA GLU A 744 26.99 -6.34 -14.02
C GLU A 744 27.48 -5.01 -14.60
N GLY A 745 27.98 -4.13 -13.73
CA GLY A 745 28.50 -2.84 -14.19
C GLY A 745 27.45 -1.99 -14.91
N TRP A 746 26.20 -2.05 -14.45
CA TRP A 746 25.12 -1.17 -14.92
C TRP A 746 24.68 -1.38 -16.38
N LYS A 747 24.81 -2.61 -16.91
CA LYS A 747 24.32 -2.96 -18.24
C LYS A 747 22.81 -2.74 -18.35
N ILE A 748 22.39 -2.01 -19.39
CA ILE A 748 20.99 -1.80 -19.76
C ILE A 748 20.62 -2.83 -20.82
N GLU A 749 19.59 -3.61 -20.56
CA GLU A 749 19.09 -4.64 -21.47
C GLU A 749 17.64 -4.35 -21.86
N LYS A 750 17.33 -4.47 -23.15
CA LYS A 750 15.93 -4.47 -23.61
C LYS A 750 15.32 -5.84 -23.28
N ILE A 751 14.38 -5.86 -22.36
CA ILE A 751 13.76 -7.08 -21.83
C ILE A 751 12.31 -7.27 -22.29
N GLY A 752 11.72 -6.27 -22.94
CA GLY A 752 10.37 -6.43 -23.48
C GLY A 752 9.83 -5.24 -24.27
N GLY A 753 8.51 -5.14 -24.34
CA GLY A 753 7.79 -4.11 -25.07
C GLY A 753 6.88 -4.62 -26.18
N GLY A 754 6.21 -3.71 -26.86
CA GLY A 754 5.26 -3.97 -27.95
C GLY A 754 4.86 -2.69 -28.66
N SER A 755 3.75 -2.69 -29.40
CA SER A 755 3.28 -1.51 -30.12
C SER A 755 1.85 -1.15 -29.73
N TYR A 756 1.58 0.14 -29.67
CA TYR A 756 0.23 0.70 -29.64
C TYR A 756 -0.16 1.14 -31.03
N ASP A 757 -1.44 1.02 -31.35
CA ASP A 757 -1.97 1.52 -32.61
C ASP A 757 -1.80 3.01 -32.75
N VAL A 758 -1.45 3.41 -33.98
CA VAL A 758 -1.55 4.79 -34.42
C VAL A 758 -2.92 4.94 -35.06
N ILE A 759 -3.96 5.05 -34.22
CA ILE A 759 -5.27 5.44 -34.74
C ILE A 759 -5.11 6.90 -35.22
N GLY A 760 -5.67 7.23 -36.41
CA GLY A 760 -5.72 8.60 -36.96
C GLY A 760 -6.40 9.59 -36.01
N GLU A 761 -6.67 10.84 -36.38
CA GLU A 761 -7.28 11.86 -35.48
C GLU A 761 -8.40 11.28 -34.58
N VAL A 762 -8.02 10.92 -33.35
CA VAL A 762 -8.84 10.09 -32.49
C VAL A 762 -9.90 10.98 -31.87
N MET A 763 -11.17 10.63 -31.99
CA MET A 763 -12.24 11.30 -31.26
C MET A 763 -11.94 11.26 -29.76
N GLU A 764 -12.18 12.38 -29.09
CA GLU A 764 -11.99 12.52 -27.65
C GLU A 764 -12.71 11.37 -26.91
N GLY A 765 -11.97 10.61 -26.09
CA GLY A 765 -12.48 9.44 -25.35
C GLY A 765 -12.02 8.04 -25.81
N GLN A 766 -11.52 7.85 -27.04
CA GLN A 766 -11.02 6.51 -27.45
C GLN A 766 -9.62 6.21 -26.87
N VAL A 767 -9.46 5.07 -26.20
CA VAL A 767 -8.17 4.59 -25.65
C VAL A 767 -7.31 4.02 -26.77
N HIS A 768 -6.00 4.25 -26.73
CA HIS A 768 -5.08 3.62 -27.68
C HIS A 768 -4.87 2.16 -27.31
N GLN A 769 -4.98 1.31 -28.31
CA GLN A 769 -5.00 -0.12 -28.10
C GLN A 769 -3.63 -0.74 -28.35
N LYS A 770 -3.21 -1.66 -27.48
CA LYS A 770 -2.06 -2.54 -27.70
C LYS A 770 -2.37 -3.44 -28.90
N ASN A 771 -1.40 -3.55 -29.81
CA ASN A 771 -1.45 -4.41 -30.99
C ASN A 771 -0.10 -5.08 -31.31
N GLY A 772 -0.18 -6.23 -31.97
CA GLY A 772 0.96 -7.02 -32.43
C GLY A 772 1.69 -7.75 -31.29
N LYS A 773 2.94 -8.12 -31.52
CA LYS A 773 3.75 -8.88 -30.54
C LYS A 773 4.12 -8.01 -29.32
N TRP A 774 3.93 -8.57 -28.13
CA TRP A 774 4.24 -7.96 -26.85
C TRP A 774 5.07 -8.89 -25.97
N ILE A 775 5.95 -8.27 -25.19
CA ILE A 775 6.64 -8.89 -24.06
C ILE A 775 6.32 -8.04 -22.82
N GLU A 776 5.53 -8.59 -21.90
CA GLU A 776 5.13 -7.94 -20.65
C GLU A 776 5.97 -8.43 -19.47
N LEU A 777 6.07 -7.63 -18.42
CA LEU A 777 6.70 -8.04 -17.15
C LEU A 777 5.63 -8.58 -16.19
N SER A 778 6.02 -9.44 -15.25
CA SER A 778 5.14 -9.76 -14.12
C SER A 778 4.98 -8.59 -13.16
N ASP A 779 3.86 -8.56 -12.44
CA ASP A 779 3.60 -7.56 -11.40
C ASP A 779 4.63 -7.60 -10.25
N HIS A 780 5.34 -8.73 -10.14
CA HIS A 780 6.40 -8.95 -9.18
C HIS A 780 7.79 -8.98 -9.85
N PHE A 781 7.95 -8.32 -11.01
CA PHE A 781 9.22 -8.27 -11.69
C PHE A 781 10.26 -7.51 -10.87
N ASP A 782 11.29 -8.22 -10.43
CA ASP A 782 12.43 -7.66 -9.72
C ASP A 782 13.72 -8.44 -10.00
N SER A 783 14.82 -8.05 -9.35
CA SER A 783 16.12 -8.72 -9.48
C SER A 783 16.12 -10.22 -9.14
N SER A 784 15.15 -10.68 -8.34
CA SER A 784 14.95 -12.05 -7.89
C SER A 784 13.80 -12.79 -8.61
N ASN A 785 13.08 -12.11 -9.49
CA ASN A 785 11.92 -12.66 -10.19
C ASN A 785 11.77 -12.02 -11.57
N GLN A 786 12.62 -12.42 -12.53
CA GLN A 786 12.57 -11.88 -13.89
C GLN A 786 11.66 -12.73 -14.77
N VAL A 787 10.35 -12.65 -14.51
CA VAL A 787 9.31 -13.31 -15.31
C VAL A 787 8.75 -12.34 -16.35
N THR A 788 8.66 -12.80 -17.59
CA THR A 788 8.04 -12.07 -18.70
C THR A 788 6.98 -12.93 -19.42
N TYR A 789 6.01 -12.27 -20.04
CA TYR A 789 4.94 -12.88 -20.81
C TYR A 789 5.06 -12.46 -22.27
N VAL A 790 5.26 -13.41 -23.17
CA VAL A 790 5.48 -13.16 -24.60
C VAL A 790 4.26 -13.64 -25.38
N GLY A 791 3.60 -12.76 -26.12
CA GLY A 791 2.46 -13.14 -26.97
C GLY A 791 2.02 -12.00 -27.88
N GLU A 792 0.78 -12.05 -28.34
CA GLU A 792 0.22 -11.07 -29.27
C GLU A 792 -1.04 -10.39 -28.70
N TYR A 793 -1.18 -9.11 -29.02
CA TYR A 793 -2.36 -8.31 -28.77
C TYR A 793 -3.09 -7.97 -30.09
N LYS A 794 -4.41 -7.95 -30.03
CA LYS A 794 -5.32 -7.43 -31.06
C LYS A 794 -6.41 -6.60 -30.37
N ASN A 795 -6.43 -5.30 -30.62
CA ASN A 795 -7.36 -4.32 -30.06
C ASN A 795 -7.42 -4.37 -28.52
N ASP A 796 -6.28 -4.29 -27.84
CA ASP A 796 -6.13 -4.46 -26.38
C ASP A 796 -6.48 -5.86 -25.84
N GLN A 797 -6.83 -6.81 -26.70
CA GLN A 797 -7.08 -8.20 -26.31
C GLN A 797 -5.87 -9.08 -26.57
N LYS A 798 -5.47 -9.90 -25.59
CA LYS A 798 -4.46 -10.95 -25.77
C LYS A 798 -5.05 -12.04 -26.66
N VAL A 799 -4.36 -12.35 -27.75
CA VAL A 799 -4.76 -13.37 -28.72
C VAL A 799 -3.64 -14.40 -28.92
N GLY A 800 -4.00 -15.56 -29.45
CA GLY A 800 -3.07 -16.60 -29.83
C GLY A 800 -2.24 -17.13 -28.65
N ARG A 801 -1.01 -17.56 -28.93
CA ARG A 801 -0.13 -18.18 -27.93
C ARG A 801 0.60 -17.15 -27.08
N TRP A 802 0.52 -17.33 -25.77
CA TRP A 802 1.26 -16.57 -24.76
C TRP A 802 2.18 -17.49 -23.96
N ASP A 803 3.48 -17.23 -24.03
CA ASP A 803 4.52 -17.99 -23.35
C ASP A 803 5.00 -17.25 -22.10
N ILE A 804 5.28 -18.00 -21.03
CA ILE A 804 5.86 -17.47 -19.78
C ILE A 804 7.34 -17.78 -19.77
N ILE A 805 8.16 -16.74 -19.83
CA ILE A 805 9.61 -16.82 -19.90
C ILE A 805 10.19 -16.36 -18.56
N TYR A 806 11.09 -17.16 -17.99
CA TYR A 806 11.76 -16.86 -16.74
C TYR A 806 13.27 -16.79 -16.95
N LYS A 807 13.86 -15.69 -16.47
CA LYS A 807 15.28 -15.43 -16.49
C LYS A 807 15.83 -15.51 -15.06
N TYR A 808 16.83 -16.35 -14.84
CA TYR A 808 17.42 -16.54 -13.52
C TYR A 808 18.94 -16.70 -13.60
N TYR A 809 19.61 -16.45 -12.48
CA TYR A 809 21.07 -16.54 -12.37
C TYR A 809 21.44 -17.77 -11.54
N TYR A 810 21.82 -18.85 -12.21
CA TYR A 810 22.38 -20.05 -11.58
C TYR A 810 23.49 -20.58 -12.47
N GLU A 811 24.74 -20.28 -12.10
CA GLU A 811 25.94 -20.52 -12.91
C GLU A 811 25.96 -19.71 -14.23
N GLY A 812 25.41 -18.49 -14.19
CA GLY A 812 25.20 -17.64 -15.35
C GLY A 812 23.71 -17.40 -15.64
N TRP A 813 23.43 -16.48 -16.55
CA TRP A 813 22.05 -16.19 -16.96
C TRP A 813 21.47 -17.31 -17.80
N LYS A 814 20.35 -17.86 -17.33
CA LYS A 814 19.55 -18.83 -18.06
C LYS A 814 18.18 -18.23 -18.34
N ILE A 815 17.70 -18.40 -19.57
CA ILE A 815 16.36 -18.00 -20.01
C ILE A 815 15.64 -19.28 -20.39
N GLU A 816 14.44 -19.46 -19.87
CA GLU A 816 13.65 -20.65 -20.14
C GLU A 816 12.17 -20.33 -20.23
N LYS A 817 11.47 -21.17 -20.98
CA LYS A 817 10.02 -21.17 -21.03
C LYS A 817 9.48 -22.07 -19.94
N ILE A 818 8.83 -21.47 -18.94
CA ILE A 818 8.30 -22.18 -17.77
C ILE A 818 6.79 -22.36 -17.80
N GLY A 819 6.10 -21.73 -18.75
CA GLY A 819 4.68 -21.92 -18.92
C GLY A 819 4.09 -21.20 -20.12
N GLY A 820 2.78 -20.96 -20.08
CA GLY A 820 2.03 -20.34 -21.16
C GLY A 820 0.78 -21.12 -21.56
N GLY A 821 0.05 -20.60 -22.56
CA GLY A 821 -1.13 -21.23 -23.15
C GLY A 821 -1.71 -20.41 -24.30
N LEU A 822 -2.94 -20.71 -24.71
CA LEU A 822 -3.63 -20.04 -25.81
C LEU A 822 -4.74 -19.13 -25.28
N TYR A 823 -4.88 -17.96 -25.88
CA TYR A 823 -6.08 -17.13 -25.81
C TYR A 823 -6.92 -17.36 -27.07
N ASP A 824 -8.23 -17.21 -26.97
CA ASP A 824 -9.12 -17.32 -28.12
C ASP A 824 -8.92 -16.15 -29.09
N GLU A 825 -8.96 -16.44 -30.39
CA GLU A 825 -8.83 -15.46 -31.48
C GLU A 825 -10.20 -15.00 -31.99
N ASN A 826 -11.27 -15.74 -31.69
CA ASN A 826 -12.60 -15.59 -32.31
C ASN A 826 -13.61 -14.80 -31.47
N GLY A 827 -13.15 -13.98 -30.54
CA GLY A 827 -14.00 -13.10 -29.74
C GLY A 827 -14.61 -11.94 -30.55
N GLU A 828 -15.39 -12.23 -31.60
CA GLU A 828 -16.15 -11.20 -32.35
C GLU A 828 -17.25 -10.55 -31.52
N ASN A 829 -17.58 -11.12 -30.35
CA ASN A 829 -18.44 -10.46 -29.36
C ASN A 829 -17.66 -9.33 -28.68
N GLN A 830 -17.69 -8.15 -29.29
CA GLN A 830 -17.14 -6.88 -28.77
C GLN A 830 -17.65 -6.53 -27.36
N ASP A 831 -18.76 -7.12 -26.93
CA ASP A 831 -19.40 -6.87 -25.65
C ASP A 831 -18.88 -7.75 -24.50
N ALA A 832 -18.07 -8.79 -24.79
CA ALA A 832 -17.50 -9.67 -23.79
C ALA A 832 -16.13 -9.18 -23.32
N GLN A 833 -16.11 -8.46 -22.20
CA GLN A 833 -14.89 -8.07 -21.50
C GLN A 833 -14.03 -9.30 -21.14
N GLY A 834 -12.93 -9.51 -21.87
CA GLY A 834 -11.75 -10.16 -21.31
C GLY A 834 -10.99 -11.10 -22.25
N ASN A 835 -9.67 -11.15 -22.02
CA ASN A 835 -8.74 -12.10 -22.61
C ASN A 835 -9.10 -13.53 -22.17
N GLN A 836 -9.98 -14.22 -22.90
CA GLN A 836 -10.40 -15.57 -22.54
C GLN A 836 -9.30 -16.59 -22.85
N LYS A 837 -8.77 -17.20 -21.79
CA LYS A 837 -7.84 -18.33 -21.90
C LYS A 837 -8.58 -19.57 -22.41
N ASN A 838 -7.96 -20.33 -23.30
CA ASN A 838 -8.48 -21.59 -23.82
C ASN A 838 -7.37 -22.66 -23.93
N GLY A 839 -7.75 -23.94 -23.90
CA GLY A 839 -6.84 -25.07 -24.07
C GLY A 839 -5.88 -25.30 -22.90
N LYS A 840 -4.75 -25.95 -23.17
CA LYS A 840 -3.73 -26.28 -22.15
C LYS A 840 -2.95 -25.05 -21.71
N TRP A 841 -2.84 -24.87 -20.40
CA TRP A 841 -2.10 -23.80 -19.75
C TRP A 841 -1.14 -24.33 -18.70
N ILE A 842 -0.01 -23.65 -18.57
CA ILE A 842 0.88 -23.73 -17.41
C ILE A 842 0.99 -22.33 -16.81
N GLU A 843 0.53 -22.18 -15.57
CA GLU A 843 0.50 -20.91 -14.82
C GLU A 843 1.51 -20.90 -13.68
N LEU A 844 1.89 -19.70 -13.23
CA LEU A 844 2.75 -19.52 -12.05
C LEU A 844 1.92 -19.43 -10.77
N SER A 845 2.51 -19.83 -9.64
CA SER A 845 1.97 -19.48 -8.32
C SER A 845 2.12 -17.99 -8.03
N ASP A 846 1.20 -17.43 -7.26
CA ASP A 846 1.28 -16.05 -6.77
C ASP A 846 2.56 -15.79 -5.97
N SER A 847 3.14 -16.86 -5.38
CA SER A 847 4.41 -16.80 -4.65
C SER A 847 5.63 -17.09 -5.53
N PHE A 848 5.48 -17.11 -6.86
CA PHE A 848 6.58 -17.49 -7.76
C PHE A 848 7.75 -16.51 -7.66
N ASN A 849 8.92 -17.03 -7.28
CA ASN A 849 10.19 -16.31 -7.25
C ASN A 849 11.36 -17.31 -7.28
N ASN A 850 12.61 -16.81 -7.21
CA ASN A 850 13.81 -17.63 -7.15
C ASN A 850 13.75 -18.79 -6.14
N TYR A 851 13.07 -18.61 -5.00
CA TYR A 851 12.98 -19.57 -3.89
C TYR A 851 11.71 -20.45 -3.93
N CYS A 852 10.70 -20.07 -4.72
CA CYS A 852 9.44 -20.78 -4.82
C CYS A 852 9.02 -20.90 -6.29
N GLN A 853 9.50 -21.95 -6.96
CA GLN A 853 9.27 -22.14 -8.40
C GLN A 853 8.13 -23.15 -8.62
N VAL A 854 6.91 -22.74 -8.24
CA VAL A 854 5.69 -23.55 -8.37
C VAL A 854 4.90 -23.14 -9.59
N THR A 855 4.56 -24.11 -10.43
CA THR A 855 3.65 -23.92 -11.59
C THR A 855 2.46 -24.86 -11.52
N TYR A 856 1.38 -24.54 -12.23
CA TYR A 856 0.19 -25.39 -12.33
C TYR A 856 -0.14 -25.64 -13.79
N LYS A 857 -0.30 -26.90 -14.17
CA LYS A 857 -0.67 -27.32 -15.51
C LYS A 857 -2.10 -27.82 -15.54
N GLY A 858 -2.92 -27.30 -16.44
CA GLY A 858 -4.29 -27.78 -16.63
C GLY A 858 -4.92 -27.18 -17.88
N ASP A 859 -6.23 -27.34 -18.01
CA ASP A 859 -6.97 -26.89 -19.18
C ASP A 859 -7.89 -25.70 -18.82
N TYR A 860 -8.07 -24.81 -19.79
CA TYR A 860 -9.08 -23.75 -19.80
C TYR A 860 -10.13 -24.03 -20.89
N THR A 861 -11.37 -23.61 -20.62
CA THR A 861 -12.45 -23.51 -21.61
C THR A 861 -13.25 -22.27 -21.28
N ASP A 862 -13.42 -21.38 -22.24
CA ASP A 862 -14.13 -20.08 -22.12
C ASP A 862 -13.65 -19.27 -20.91
N GLY A 863 -12.32 -19.15 -20.76
CA GLY A 863 -11.69 -18.42 -19.66
C GLY A 863 -11.79 -19.10 -18.28
N LYS A 864 -12.38 -20.30 -18.17
CA LYS A 864 -12.54 -21.03 -16.89
C LYS A 864 -11.62 -22.24 -16.81
N LYS A 865 -10.98 -22.44 -15.65
CA LYS A 865 -10.14 -23.63 -15.34
C LYS A 865 -10.97 -24.91 -15.32
N VAL A 866 -10.88 -25.75 -16.34
CA VAL A 866 -11.53 -27.08 -16.39
C VAL A 866 -10.55 -28.18 -16.00
N GLY A 867 -11.04 -29.42 -15.85
CA GLY A 867 -10.20 -30.60 -15.58
C GLY A 867 -9.42 -30.60 -14.25
N ARG A 868 -8.42 -31.47 -14.16
CA ARG A 868 -7.46 -31.53 -13.05
C ARG A 868 -6.31 -30.56 -13.35
N TRP A 869 -5.84 -29.84 -12.32
CA TRP A 869 -4.67 -28.96 -12.42
C TRP A 869 -3.53 -29.55 -11.60
N ASP A 870 -2.48 -29.98 -12.29
CA ASP A 870 -1.32 -30.61 -11.68
C ASP A 870 -0.32 -29.54 -11.21
N GLN A 871 -0.04 -29.53 -9.91
CA GLN A 871 1.00 -28.69 -9.33
C GLN A 871 2.37 -29.31 -9.64
N MET A 872 3.25 -28.54 -10.25
CA MET A 872 4.62 -28.93 -10.56
C MET A 872 5.56 -28.05 -9.75
N LYS A 873 6.32 -28.67 -8.84
CA LYS A 873 7.45 -28.01 -8.18
C LYS A 873 8.70 -28.23 -9.02
N ARG A 874 9.45 -27.16 -9.25
CA ARG A 874 10.74 -27.26 -9.91
C ARG A 874 11.78 -27.73 -8.89
N ASP A 875 12.04 -29.03 -8.87
CA ASP A 875 13.09 -29.60 -8.02
C ASP A 875 14.47 -29.14 -8.54
N GLU A 876 15.28 -28.52 -7.67
CA GLU A 876 16.62 -27.99 -8.01
C GLU A 876 17.53 -29.04 -8.68
N LYS A 877 17.32 -30.33 -8.42
CA LYS A 877 18.09 -31.44 -9.01
C LYS A 877 17.75 -31.78 -10.47
N ASN A 878 16.54 -31.48 -10.95
CA ASN A 878 16.06 -31.93 -12.26
C ASN A 878 16.30 -30.93 -13.40
N ILE A 879 16.91 -29.77 -13.11
CA ILE A 879 17.20 -28.72 -14.12
C ILE A 879 18.13 -29.24 -15.23
N ASN A 880 18.97 -30.24 -14.95
CA ASN A 880 19.87 -30.83 -15.96
C ASN A 880 19.24 -31.99 -16.76
N GLU A 881 18.23 -32.71 -16.24
CA GLU A 881 17.65 -33.88 -16.92
C GLU A 881 16.43 -33.56 -17.79
N GLY A 882 15.65 -32.52 -17.44
CA GLY A 882 14.46 -32.12 -18.20
C GLY A 882 14.76 -31.58 -19.61
N PHE A 883 15.98 -31.08 -19.84
CA PHE A 883 16.40 -30.49 -21.11
C PHE A 883 16.55 -31.55 -22.22
N ILE A 884 17.03 -32.74 -21.88
CA ILE A 884 17.23 -33.84 -22.84
C ILE A 884 15.88 -34.40 -23.34
N LYS A 885 14.86 -34.45 -22.47
CA LYS A 885 13.54 -35.01 -22.83
C LYS A 885 12.64 -34.05 -23.60
N MET A 886 12.74 -32.74 -23.39
CA MET A 886 11.94 -31.77 -24.16
C MET A 886 12.46 -31.59 -25.60
N GLN A 887 13.78 -31.65 -25.80
CA GLN A 887 14.39 -31.58 -27.15
C GLN A 887 14.05 -32.82 -27.99
N GLN A 888 13.83 -33.98 -27.35
CA GLN A 888 13.37 -35.20 -28.01
C GLN A 888 11.87 -35.14 -28.40
N CYS A 889 11.02 -34.45 -27.63
CA CYS A 889 9.61 -34.26 -27.97
C CYS A 889 9.38 -33.19 -29.05
N SER A 890 10.14 -32.09 -29.06
CA SER A 890 10.01 -31.07 -30.12
C SER A 890 10.46 -31.60 -31.49
N ASN A 891 11.51 -32.41 -31.52
CA ASN A 891 12.01 -33.02 -32.76
C ASN A 891 11.04 -34.07 -33.34
N GLN A 892 10.15 -34.66 -32.51
CA GLN A 892 9.09 -35.57 -32.96
C GLN A 892 7.84 -34.85 -33.49
N GLN A 893 7.57 -33.60 -33.07
CA GLN A 893 6.43 -32.82 -33.57
C GLN A 893 6.77 -32.01 -34.83
N ILE A 894 8.03 -31.60 -35.02
CA ILE A 894 8.47 -30.85 -36.21
C ILE A 894 8.49 -31.72 -37.49
N GLN A 895 8.50 -33.05 -37.37
CA GLN A 895 8.33 -33.94 -38.53
C GLN A 895 6.89 -34.00 -39.08
N ASN A 896 5.90 -33.41 -38.40
CA ASN A 896 4.49 -33.52 -38.77
C ASN A 896 3.77 -32.20 -39.10
N SER A 897 4.44 -31.04 -39.02
CA SER A 897 3.84 -29.75 -39.40
C SER A 897 4.85 -28.91 -40.17
N GLY A 898 4.74 -28.91 -41.51
CA GLY A 898 5.58 -28.11 -42.38
C GLY A 898 5.24 -26.63 -42.32
N GLU A 899 5.78 -25.90 -41.34
CA GLU A 899 5.85 -24.42 -41.36
C GLU A 899 7.18 -23.95 -40.77
N GLN A 900 7.98 -23.25 -41.56
CA GLN A 900 9.41 -22.97 -41.34
C GLN A 900 9.76 -21.52 -40.90
N ASN A 901 8.83 -20.74 -40.33
CA ASN A 901 9.06 -19.29 -40.12
C ASN A 901 9.24 -18.80 -38.67
N TYR A 902 9.31 -19.68 -37.66
CA TYR A 902 9.31 -19.26 -36.24
C TYR A 902 10.68 -19.07 -35.58
N ASP A 903 11.77 -19.60 -36.15
CA ASP A 903 13.09 -19.64 -35.49
C ASP A 903 13.94 -18.36 -35.62
N ASN A 904 13.52 -17.36 -36.40
CA ASN A 904 14.36 -16.19 -36.70
C ASN A 904 14.50 -15.18 -35.54
N ASP A 905 13.48 -15.00 -34.70
CA ASP A 905 13.50 -13.97 -33.64
C ASP A 905 14.33 -14.42 -32.41
N LEU A 906 14.23 -15.70 -32.02
CA LEU A 906 15.04 -16.26 -30.94
C LEU A 906 16.52 -16.39 -31.34
N ASN A 907 16.77 -16.66 -32.64
CA ASN A 907 18.11 -16.67 -33.19
C ASN A 907 18.69 -15.26 -33.36
N GLN A 908 17.90 -14.21 -33.60
CA GLN A 908 18.39 -12.82 -33.55
C GLN A 908 18.86 -12.42 -32.15
N ILE A 909 18.15 -12.84 -31.10
CA ILE A 909 18.57 -12.59 -29.71
C ILE A 909 19.87 -13.34 -29.40
N LYS A 910 19.98 -14.63 -29.79
CA LYS A 910 21.20 -15.44 -29.61
C LYS A 910 22.38 -14.94 -30.46
N GLN A 911 22.16 -14.53 -31.71
CA GLN A 911 23.19 -14.00 -32.60
C GLN A 911 23.67 -12.61 -32.18
N SER A 912 22.81 -11.77 -31.59
CA SER A 912 23.24 -10.48 -31.02
C SER A 912 24.16 -10.63 -29.80
N GLN A 913 24.10 -11.76 -29.11
CA GLN A 913 24.99 -12.10 -27.99
C GLN A 913 26.28 -12.78 -28.47
N LEU A 914 26.23 -13.60 -29.53
CA LEU A 914 27.41 -14.25 -30.12
C LEU A 914 28.32 -13.26 -30.86
N LYS A 915 27.77 -12.32 -31.66
CA LYS A 915 28.55 -11.29 -32.38
C LYS A 915 29.19 -10.20 -31.51
N LYS A 916 28.99 -10.26 -30.18
CA LYS A 916 29.59 -9.34 -29.21
C LYS A 916 30.69 -9.99 -28.37
N ASN A 917 30.83 -11.32 -28.48
CA ASN A 917 31.87 -12.11 -27.83
C ASN A 917 32.96 -12.58 -28.82
N GLU A 918 32.76 -12.37 -30.12
CA GLU A 918 33.81 -12.23 -31.14
C GLU A 918 34.16 -10.75 -31.29
#